data_AF-A0A2S4WGC9-F1
#
_entry.id   AF-A0A2S4WGC9-F1
#
_cell.length_a   1.000
_cell.length_b   1.000
_cell.length_c   1.000
_cell.angle_alpha   90.00
_cell.angle_beta   90.00
_cell.angle_gamma   90.00
#
_symmetry.space_group_name_H-M   'P 1'
#
loop_
_entity.id
_entity.type
_entity.pdbx_description
1 polymer ?
#
loop_
_entity_poly.entity_id
_entity_poly.type
_entity_poly.pdbx_seq_one_letter_code
_entity_poly.pdbx_strand_id
1 'polypeptide(L)'
;MDRLEEAISQLDWTTAERLAKTLEIEPCFIPKHILSHQLAKQESISISSLEIVLEIDPIWVARLITNLLTPSASSSTYSYPQEHKLINILSKSTDLWLDKLSAPGLDFSLKEVLIESVEDIDDEKKIERVRDLIKENEEIAEACSAKWFSVQAESRWKIYNEVYEPEQSHQITDKSNINPDDDELDETADWGGLELDPIEDLSEAVDQSEPNRSFLSFLHSDLDELALLFASQLQLDRLRRLLGSGQLNLDSITLFDAIPLHARPSDLDYGQHLIALLPRPILKPQNSTSPLNVISAIFGPAQQRSLSTDLTDQQLTDWYLLRVEAIDQFTGCIDAAIEIIQHGAASGVPGLESIAEDLSLLAKLLYDAPYSSSDYDWTLEEWTLKSPDEIVKAYLAGSSPSSLIKDIHRLVLPYLGVLESRRARASIPGAESTIQDSLRTWALSQSNHLPMLEALIKASSPTLKLPERPIKSNEDLARILVACLYTSSSVEEWECMGRMFECMPAFPDNIPSSEEFNSAAYLHGLFTSTTGSTIWTSEGTTLVYNALSELDTGRLSSILDGLDDHLSTAEVLARWNVPARLADLVLRFHGNKTAQQKLATKIARQEGGIEMESEEEWEVLLEAMIELSQPGRALDLLDQEEITKLFFAGLLTSGKFKLAKSLFSSTTEGPSLDASTQEELVIAASREFYDNAESGNLHTREMKMAYDCLTVVPQTLKIKRERDFIEATSRLASFKIESQAGILMSPIEFRLKPNKLELIEKVLEVNRTAYQHQEMIIDLVNKLGYGEDSLIQIKALSMVIRSAIGEGNITVGSETCERMISILEGMKKRSRQYDQVRTLTKVEEASEVVWKTCEEIGRYTGIGSSQACMKGFRIKFMAHAIIICPADQIPRLLVECREAEAEEEQSSLLQQQNNQHRSGVDRRSDKISRGGSILNSIELEKSMSDSNLTTTTTTGGGNLVGIPGGVLASRTLERAASLFPFKSKTLPPSDLHQSSSSKHPSSNRKSNLSSSLGSTTSYPDRSLSSDTPSTTSPPSNVQPERDFSLPLNNLLDQSSLTDDTPSAFNVGLIPIESLLRLVINSLRASGG
;
A
#
# COMPACT_ATOMS: atom_id res chain seq x y z
N MET A 1 -30.34 -102.81 -15.04
CA MET A 1 -30.23 -101.38 -15.39
C MET A 1 -30.98 -100.54 -14.37
N ASP A 2 -32.26 -100.81 -14.18
CA ASP A 2 -33.22 -100.20 -13.24
C ASP A 2 -32.59 -99.74 -11.89
N ARG A 3 -31.96 -100.65 -11.13
CA ARG A 3 -31.33 -100.33 -9.83
C ARG A 3 -30.09 -99.44 -9.91
N LEU A 4 -29.41 -99.42 -11.06
CA LEU A 4 -28.27 -98.53 -11.32
C LEU A 4 -28.78 -97.14 -11.71
N GLU A 5 -29.82 -97.05 -12.54
CA GLU A 5 -30.51 -95.80 -12.85
C GLU A 5 -31.13 -95.18 -11.59
N GLU A 6 -31.74 -96.00 -10.74
CA GLU A 6 -32.23 -95.60 -9.41
C GLU A 6 -31.10 -95.05 -8.53
N ALA A 7 -29.97 -95.76 -8.39
CA ALA A 7 -28.82 -95.29 -7.62
C ALA A 7 -28.19 -93.99 -8.16
N ILE A 8 -28.12 -93.83 -9.49
CA ILE A 8 -27.66 -92.59 -10.14
C ILE A 8 -28.65 -91.45 -9.88
N SER A 9 -29.97 -91.69 -9.96
CA SER A 9 -31.00 -90.68 -9.64
C SER A 9 -31.01 -90.26 -8.17
N GLN A 10 -30.56 -91.14 -7.27
CA GLN A 10 -30.42 -90.90 -5.83
C GLN A 10 -29.02 -90.38 -5.44
N LEU A 11 -28.11 -90.24 -6.40
CA LEU A 11 -26.72 -89.75 -6.22
C LEU A 11 -25.84 -90.62 -5.30
N ASP A 12 -26.20 -91.88 -5.04
CA ASP A 12 -25.30 -92.83 -4.37
C ASP A 12 -24.34 -93.46 -5.39
N TRP A 13 -23.33 -92.67 -5.72
CA TRP A 13 -22.24 -93.08 -6.60
C TRP A 13 -21.51 -94.35 -6.12
N THR A 14 -21.55 -94.66 -4.81
CA THR A 14 -20.85 -95.82 -4.26
C THR A 14 -21.60 -97.13 -4.52
N THR A 15 -22.93 -97.15 -4.47
CA THR A 15 -23.72 -98.33 -4.90
C THR A 15 -23.78 -98.40 -6.41
N ALA A 16 -23.90 -97.26 -7.10
CA ALA A 16 -23.80 -97.20 -8.56
C ALA A 16 -22.50 -97.86 -9.05
N GLU A 17 -21.32 -97.49 -8.51
CA GLU A 17 -20.03 -98.03 -8.96
C GLU A 17 -19.92 -99.54 -8.77
N ARG A 18 -20.42 -100.05 -7.64
CA ARG A 18 -20.52 -101.50 -7.38
C ARG A 18 -21.48 -102.19 -8.34
N LEU A 19 -22.62 -101.56 -8.66
CA LEU A 19 -23.60 -102.11 -9.60
C LEU A 19 -23.07 -102.13 -11.04
N ALA A 20 -22.43 -101.06 -11.53
CA ALA A 20 -21.83 -101.03 -12.86
C ALA A 20 -20.70 -102.06 -13.02
N LYS A 21 -19.82 -102.19 -12.02
CA LYS A 21 -18.79 -103.24 -11.97
C LYS A 21 -19.37 -104.66 -11.95
N THR A 22 -20.57 -104.84 -11.40
CA THR A 22 -21.31 -106.13 -11.39
C THR A 22 -22.05 -106.38 -12.71
N LEU A 23 -22.24 -105.35 -13.54
CA LEU A 23 -22.97 -105.39 -14.82
C LEU A 23 -22.04 -105.32 -16.05
N GLU A 24 -20.72 -105.35 -15.85
CA GLU A 24 -19.68 -105.22 -16.90
C GLU A 24 -19.82 -103.95 -17.78
N ILE A 25 -20.45 -102.90 -17.22
CA ILE A 25 -20.63 -101.61 -17.89
C ILE A 25 -19.29 -100.86 -17.95
N GLU A 26 -19.06 -100.11 -19.03
CA GLU A 26 -17.83 -99.35 -19.25
C GLU A 26 -17.42 -98.52 -18.02
N PRO A 27 -16.15 -98.57 -17.58
CA PRO A 27 -15.70 -97.85 -16.39
C PRO A 27 -15.83 -96.32 -16.49
N CYS A 28 -16.02 -95.75 -17.68
CA CYS A 28 -16.30 -94.32 -17.87
C CYS A 28 -17.77 -93.93 -17.58
N PHE A 29 -18.72 -94.87 -17.55
CA PHE A 29 -20.17 -94.57 -17.52
C PHE A 29 -20.59 -93.76 -16.28
N ILE A 30 -20.10 -94.15 -15.10
CA ILE A 30 -20.41 -93.45 -13.85
C ILE A 30 -19.64 -92.15 -13.69
N PRO A 31 -18.32 -92.07 -13.95
CA PRO A 31 -17.61 -90.80 -14.06
C PRO A 31 -18.30 -89.80 -15.02
N LYS A 32 -18.79 -90.23 -16.19
CA LYS A 32 -19.59 -89.39 -17.10
C LYS A 32 -20.90 -88.88 -16.45
N HIS A 33 -21.62 -89.74 -15.72
CA HIS A 33 -22.83 -89.34 -14.99
C HIS A 33 -22.55 -88.41 -13.79
N ILE A 34 -21.43 -88.60 -13.07
CA ILE A 34 -20.97 -87.69 -12.01
C ILE A 34 -20.68 -86.31 -12.60
N LEU A 35 -19.84 -86.26 -13.64
CA LEU A 35 -19.37 -85.02 -14.25
C LEU A 35 -20.50 -84.23 -14.92
N SER A 36 -21.44 -84.90 -15.60
CA SER A 36 -22.61 -84.23 -16.19
C SER A 36 -23.59 -83.72 -15.14
N HIS A 37 -23.77 -84.43 -14.01
CA HIS A 37 -24.53 -83.92 -12.87
C HIS A 37 -23.85 -82.71 -12.20
N GLN A 38 -22.53 -82.74 -12.01
CA GLN A 38 -21.77 -81.60 -11.46
C GLN A 38 -21.91 -80.36 -12.36
N LEU A 39 -21.74 -80.52 -13.68
CA LEU A 39 -21.93 -79.43 -14.64
C LEU A 39 -23.37 -78.87 -14.59
N ALA A 40 -24.39 -79.72 -14.54
CA ALA A 40 -25.79 -79.32 -14.48
C ALA A 40 -26.19 -78.58 -13.19
N LYS A 41 -25.37 -78.64 -12.14
CA LYS A 41 -25.54 -77.88 -10.88
C LYS A 41 -24.54 -76.74 -10.70
N GLN A 42 -23.63 -76.52 -11.65
CA GLN A 42 -22.50 -75.59 -11.51
C GLN A 42 -21.59 -75.91 -10.29
N GLU A 43 -21.54 -77.17 -9.86
CA GLU A 43 -20.63 -77.65 -8.82
C GLU A 43 -19.18 -77.75 -9.36
N SER A 44 -18.17 -77.72 -8.49
CA SER A 44 -16.77 -77.85 -8.90
C SER A 44 -16.45 -79.26 -9.41
N ILE A 45 -15.85 -79.33 -10.59
CA ILE A 45 -15.63 -80.60 -11.29
C ILE A 45 -14.52 -81.44 -10.65
N SER A 46 -14.82 -82.74 -10.45
CA SER A 46 -13.88 -83.73 -9.94
C SER A 46 -12.79 -84.07 -10.97
N ILE A 47 -11.61 -83.48 -10.83
CA ILE A 47 -10.46 -83.71 -11.72
C ILE A 47 -10.10 -85.20 -11.81
N SER A 48 -10.11 -85.94 -10.70
CA SER A 48 -9.80 -87.38 -10.69
C SER A 48 -10.87 -88.22 -11.42
N SER A 49 -12.14 -87.82 -11.37
CA SER A 49 -13.19 -88.46 -12.19
C SER A 49 -13.00 -88.18 -13.67
N LEU A 50 -12.48 -87.00 -14.01
CA LEU A 50 -12.23 -86.55 -15.38
C LEU A 50 -10.97 -87.20 -15.98
N GLU A 51 -9.91 -87.37 -15.19
CA GLU A 51 -8.73 -88.18 -15.53
C GLU A 51 -9.10 -89.65 -15.87
N ILE A 52 -10.06 -90.25 -15.16
CA ILE A 52 -10.56 -91.61 -15.45
C ILE A 52 -11.32 -91.69 -16.79
N VAL A 53 -12.08 -90.66 -17.18
CA VAL A 53 -12.76 -90.66 -18.48
C VAL A 53 -11.76 -90.44 -19.63
N LEU A 54 -10.70 -89.65 -19.41
CA LEU A 54 -9.70 -89.31 -20.43
C LEU A 54 -9.02 -90.55 -21.07
N GLU A 55 -8.75 -91.59 -20.27
CA GLU A 55 -8.10 -92.82 -20.76
C GLU A 55 -9.01 -93.66 -21.67
N ILE A 56 -10.32 -93.40 -21.66
CA ILE A 56 -11.35 -94.21 -22.34
C ILE A 56 -11.98 -93.40 -23.49
N ASP A 57 -12.52 -92.23 -23.17
CA ASP A 57 -13.24 -91.34 -24.08
C ASP A 57 -12.71 -89.89 -23.99
N PRO A 58 -11.57 -89.60 -24.64
CA PRO A 58 -11.01 -88.25 -24.71
C PRO A 58 -11.89 -87.27 -25.51
N ILE A 59 -12.74 -87.74 -26.42
CA ILE A 59 -13.61 -86.87 -27.23
C ILE A 59 -14.69 -86.25 -26.34
N TRP A 60 -15.31 -87.06 -25.49
CA TRP A 60 -16.28 -86.57 -24.50
C TRP A 60 -15.63 -85.62 -23.48
N VAL A 61 -14.37 -85.86 -23.08
CA VAL A 61 -13.61 -84.97 -22.19
C VAL A 61 -13.30 -83.63 -22.87
N ALA A 62 -12.84 -83.63 -24.12
CA ALA A 62 -12.57 -82.40 -24.88
C ALA A 62 -13.85 -81.54 -25.03
N ARG A 63 -14.97 -82.18 -25.39
CA ARG A 63 -16.29 -81.53 -25.46
C ARG A 63 -16.77 -81.02 -24.09
N LEU A 64 -16.48 -81.71 -22.99
CA LEU A 64 -16.85 -81.25 -21.64
C LEU A 64 -16.05 -80.00 -21.23
N ILE A 65 -14.73 -80.01 -21.40
CA ILE A 65 -13.86 -78.89 -20.94
C ILE A 65 -14.05 -77.66 -21.82
N THR A 66 -14.20 -77.81 -23.14
CA THR A 66 -14.52 -76.68 -24.03
C THR A 66 -15.81 -75.97 -23.58
N ASN A 67 -16.91 -76.71 -23.38
CA ASN A 67 -18.16 -76.13 -22.87
C ASN A 67 -18.00 -75.48 -21.48
N LEU A 68 -17.25 -76.10 -20.55
CA LEU A 68 -16.98 -75.52 -19.23
C LEU A 68 -16.24 -74.18 -19.30
N LEU A 69 -15.26 -74.08 -20.21
CA LEU A 69 -14.42 -72.89 -20.38
C LEU A 69 -15.08 -71.80 -21.24
N THR A 70 -16.18 -72.07 -21.95
CA THR A 70 -16.95 -71.02 -22.64
C THR A 70 -17.78 -70.16 -21.67
N PRO A 71 -17.99 -68.86 -21.95
CA PRO A 71 -18.53 -67.90 -20.97
C PRO A 71 -20.03 -68.09 -20.65
N SER A 72 -20.72 -69.04 -21.30
CA SER A 72 -22.14 -69.32 -21.08
C SER A 72 -22.43 -70.25 -19.90
N ALA A 73 -21.41 -70.89 -19.30
CA ALA A 73 -21.60 -72.07 -18.44
C ALA A 73 -21.21 -71.90 -16.96
N SER A 74 -20.25 -71.02 -16.65
CA SER A 74 -19.48 -71.09 -15.39
C SER A 74 -19.76 -69.93 -14.40
N SER A 75 -20.32 -70.29 -13.25
CA SER A 75 -20.30 -69.49 -12.01
C SER A 75 -19.41 -70.13 -10.92
N SER A 76 -18.66 -71.18 -11.27
CA SER A 76 -17.86 -71.99 -10.35
C SER A 76 -16.42 -71.50 -10.24
N THR A 77 -16.00 -71.19 -9.01
CA THR A 77 -14.63 -70.79 -8.68
C THR A 77 -13.70 -72.00 -8.61
N TYR A 78 -12.74 -72.09 -9.54
CA TYR A 78 -11.61 -73.02 -9.48
C TYR A 78 -10.41 -72.33 -8.84
N SER A 79 -9.47 -73.12 -8.30
CA SER A 79 -8.16 -72.57 -7.87
C SER A 79 -7.13 -72.68 -8.99
N TYR A 80 -6.13 -71.80 -9.01
CA TYR A 80 -5.02 -71.77 -9.96
C TYR A 80 -4.43 -73.16 -10.36
N PRO A 81 -4.07 -74.07 -9.42
CA PRO A 81 -3.57 -75.41 -9.78
C PRO A 81 -4.64 -76.36 -10.35
N GLN A 82 -5.93 -76.05 -10.21
CA GLN A 82 -7.03 -76.76 -10.86
C GLN A 82 -7.28 -76.22 -12.27
N GLU A 83 -7.27 -74.90 -12.45
CA GLU A 83 -7.36 -74.24 -13.76
C GLU A 83 -6.26 -74.75 -14.70
N HIS A 84 -5.00 -74.76 -14.24
CA HIS A 84 -3.88 -75.30 -15.01
C HIS A 84 -4.09 -76.77 -15.43
N LYS A 85 -4.62 -77.60 -14.53
CA LYS A 85 -4.87 -79.03 -14.82
C LYS A 85 -5.97 -79.21 -15.85
N LEU A 86 -7.04 -78.41 -15.82
CA LEU A 86 -8.10 -78.46 -16.82
C LEU A 86 -7.56 -78.13 -18.22
N ILE A 87 -6.65 -77.17 -18.36
CA ILE A 87 -6.02 -76.82 -19.65
C ILE A 87 -5.09 -77.95 -20.14
N ASN A 88 -4.24 -78.51 -19.26
CA ASN A 88 -3.39 -79.65 -19.63
C ASN A 88 -4.21 -80.88 -20.05
N ILE A 89 -5.35 -81.13 -19.39
CA ILE A 89 -6.24 -82.23 -19.78
C ILE A 89 -7.00 -81.91 -21.07
N LEU A 90 -7.40 -80.66 -21.31
CA LEU A 90 -7.96 -80.24 -22.60
C LEU A 90 -6.97 -80.50 -23.74
N SER A 91 -5.71 -80.11 -23.58
CA SER A 91 -4.67 -80.33 -24.59
C SER A 91 -4.42 -81.82 -24.85
N LYS A 92 -4.28 -82.62 -23.79
CA LYS A 92 -4.14 -84.07 -23.87
C LYS A 92 -5.38 -84.75 -24.48
N SER A 93 -6.59 -84.24 -24.23
CA SER A 93 -7.84 -84.80 -24.78
C SER A 93 -8.04 -84.46 -26.27
N THR A 94 -7.68 -83.24 -26.69
CA THR A 94 -7.74 -82.82 -28.09
C THR A 94 -6.65 -83.48 -28.92
N ASP A 95 -5.44 -83.66 -28.37
CA ASP A 95 -4.40 -84.53 -28.94
C ASP A 95 -4.93 -85.94 -29.22
N LEU A 96 -5.49 -86.61 -28.20
CA LEU A 96 -6.00 -87.98 -28.33
C LEU A 96 -7.25 -88.08 -29.24
N TRP A 97 -7.95 -86.97 -29.51
CA TRP A 97 -9.02 -86.90 -30.50
C TRP A 97 -8.43 -86.82 -31.93
N LEU A 98 -7.45 -85.95 -32.16
CA LEU A 98 -6.75 -85.84 -33.45
C LEU A 98 -5.98 -87.13 -33.80
N ASP A 99 -5.35 -87.76 -32.80
CA ASP A 99 -4.66 -89.05 -32.95
C ASP A 99 -5.65 -90.18 -33.31
N LYS A 100 -6.88 -90.16 -32.78
CA LYS A 100 -7.96 -91.09 -33.15
C LYS A 100 -8.52 -90.84 -34.55
N LEU A 101 -8.64 -89.58 -34.99
CA LEU A 101 -9.11 -89.22 -36.32
C LEU A 101 -8.07 -89.48 -37.43
N SER A 102 -6.78 -89.49 -37.10
CA SER A 102 -5.68 -89.69 -38.05
C SER A 102 -5.49 -91.15 -38.52
N ALA A 103 -6.43 -92.06 -38.21
CA ALA A 103 -6.33 -93.48 -38.60
C ALA A 103 -7.69 -94.09 -39.01
N PRO A 104 -7.78 -94.89 -40.10
CA PRO A 104 -6.81 -95.18 -41.15
C PRO A 104 -7.17 -94.47 -42.48
N GLY A 105 -7.59 -93.20 -42.43
CA GLY A 105 -8.19 -92.48 -43.57
C GLY A 105 -7.38 -91.32 -44.17
N LEU A 106 -6.32 -90.85 -43.50
CA LEU A 106 -5.47 -89.75 -43.97
C LEU A 106 -4.04 -90.26 -44.25
N ASP A 107 -3.36 -89.66 -45.23
CA ASP A 107 -1.95 -89.96 -45.56
C ASP A 107 -0.95 -89.41 -44.54
N PHE A 108 -1.40 -88.61 -43.57
CA PHE A 108 -0.57 -87.81 -42.66
C PHE A 108 -1.24 -87.62 -41.29
N SER A 109 -0.43 -87.38 -40.26
CA SER A 109 -0.91 -87.03 -38.92
C SER A 109 -1.45 -85.60 -38.90
N LEU A 110 -2.75 -85.44 -38.65
CA LEU A 110 -3.37 -84.12 -38.60
C LEU A 110 -2.82 -83.29 -37.42
N LYS A 111 -2.46 -83.96 -36.33
CA LYS A 111 -1.85 -83.39 -35.13
C LYS A 111 -0.49 -82.77 -35.40
N GLU A 112 0.39 -83.47 -36.11
CA GLU A 112 1.74 -83.00 -36.42
C GLU A 112 1.69 -81.79 -37.35
N VAL A 113 0.87 -81.86 -38.41
CA VAL A 113 0.71 -80.75 -39.38
C VAL A 113 0.09 -79.49 -38.74
N LEU A 114 -0.82 -79.60 -37.76
CA LEU A 114 -1.38 -78.43 -37.08
C LEU A 114 -0.37 -77.70 -36.17
N ILE A 115 0.68 -78.38 -35.72
CA ILE A 115 1.69 -77.86 -34.78
C ILE A 115 2.96 -77.38 -35.51
N GLU A 116 3.14 -77.77 -36.77
CA GLU A 116 4.24 -77.37 -37.65
C GLU A 116 4.32 -75.84 -37.82
N SER A 117 5.54 -75.29 -37.87
CA SER A 117 5.79 -73.88 -38.21
C SER A 117 5.61 -73.64 -39.71
N VAL A 118 5.13 -72.45 -40.07
CA VAL A 118 4.91 -72.01 -41.45
C VAL A 118 6.12 -71.19 -41.88
N GLU A 119 7.01 -71.81 -42.64
CA GLU A 119 8.30 -71.20 -43.05
C GLU A 119 8.49 -71.24 -44.58
N ASP A 120 7.84 -72.15 -45.31
CA ASP A 120 8.01 -72.37 -46.74
C ASP A 120 6.70 -72.34 -47.56
N ILE A 121 6.81 -72.13 -48.88
CA ILE A 121 5.65 -72.06 -49.81
C ILE A 121 4.89 -73.40 -49.93
N ASP A 122 5.50 -74.52 -49.57
CA ASP A 122 4.79 -75.80 -49.47
C ASP A 122 3.88 -75.88 -48.23
N ASP A 123 4.07 -75.03 -47.22
CA ASP A 123 3.20 -74.96 -46.03
C ASP A 123 1.88 -74.26 -46.33
N GLU A 124 1.85 -73.27 -47.24
CA GLU A 124 0.59 -72.68 -47.74
C GLU A 124 -0.32 -73.76 -48.35
N LYS A 125 0.26 -74.78 -49.00
CA LYS A 125 -0.47 -75.91 -49.59
C LYS A 125 -0.95 -76.89 -48.52
N LYS A 126 -0.20 -77.08 -47.43
CA LYS A 126 -0.67 -77.82 -46.24
C LYS A 126 -1.87 -77.10 -45.60
N ILE A 127 -1.77 -75.78 -45.44
CA ILE A 127 -2.82 -74.91 -44.89
C ILE A 127 -4.13 -75.04 -45.70
N GLU A 128 -4.09 -74.89 -47.03
CA GLU A 128 -5.31 -75.04 -47.83
C GLU A 128 -5.82 -76.50 -47.85
N ARG A 129 -4.94 -77.52 -47.86
CA ARG A 129 -5.36 -78.94 -47.76
C ARG A 129 -6.09 -79.24 -46.44
N VAL A 130 -5.64 -78.67 -45.32
CA VAL A 130 -6.33 -78.80 -44.02
C VAL A 130 -7.63 -77.98 -44.03
N ARG A 131 -7.62 -76.78 -44.63
CA ARG A 131 -8.82 -75.93 -44.79
C ARG A 131 -9.90 -76.61 -45.64
N ASP A 132 -9.54 -77.38 -46.67
CA ASP A 132 -10.49 -78.19 -47.45
C ASP A 132 -11.02 -79.40 -46.65
N LEU A 133 -10.16 -80.12 -45.92
CA LEU A 133 -10.62 -81.23 -45.04
C LEU A 133 -11.60 -80.76 -43.95
N ILE A 134 -11.43 -79.54 -43.45
CA ILE A 134 -12.37 -78.88 -42.52
C ILE A 134 -13.72 -78.55 -43.20
N LYS A 135 -13.75 -78.26 -44.51
CA LYS A 135 -15.00 -78.08 -45.28
C LYS A 135 -15.71 -79.42 -45.55
N GLU A 136 -14.96 -80.51 -45.69
CA GLU A 136 -15.47 -81.83 -46.07
C GLU A 136 -15.96 -82.69 -44.88
N ASN A 137 -15.43 -82.49 -43.66
CA ASN A 137 -15.77 -83.33 -42.50
C ASN A 137 -16.00 -82.52 -41.22
N GLU A 138 -17.24 -82.55 -40.72
CA GLU A 138 -17.71 -81.87 -39.50
C GLU A 138 -16.99 -82.33 -38.22
N GLU A 139 -16.65 -83.62 -38.09
CA GLU A 139 -15.89 -84.12 -36.91
C GLU A 139 -14.43 -83.65 -36.92
N ILE A 140 -13.84 -83.46 -38.10
CA ILE A 140 -12.50 -82.87 -38.25
C ILE A 140 -12.56 -81.36 -37.97
N ALA A 141 -13.59 -80.66 -38.47
CA ALA A 141 -13.81 -79.25 -38.16
C ALA A 141 -13.95 -79.02 -36.64
N GLU A 142 -14.75 -79.85 -35.96
CA GLU A 142 -14.93 -79.76 -34.51
C GLU A 142 -13.61 -80.04 -33.76
N ALA A 143 -12.90 -81.13 -34.10
CA ALA A 143 -11.62 -81.48 -33.48
C ALA A 143 -10.54 -80.40 -33.68
N CYS A 144 -10.44 -79.83 -34.89
CA CYS A 144 -9.55 -78.71 -35.19
C CYS A 144 -9.92 -77.45 -34.38
N SER A 145 -11.22 -77.13 -34.26
CA SER A 145 -11.69 -75.99 -33.47
C SER A 145 -11.43 -76.17 -31.97
N ALA A 146 -11.59 -77.40 -31.45
CA ALA A 146 -11.30 -77.74 -30.06
C ALA A 146 -9.79 -77.68 -29.76
N LYS A 147 -8.94 -78.13 -30.70
CA LYS A 147 -7.48 -77.96 -30.57
C LYS A 147 -7.07 -76.50 -30.68
N TRP A 148 -7.68 -75.71 -31.57
CA TRP A 148 -7.45 -74.26 -31.65
C TRP A 148 -7.79 -73.57 -30.33
N PHE A 149 -8.98 -73.85 -29.77
CA PHE A 149 -9.36 -73.33 -28.45
C PHE A 149 -8.41 -73.78 -27.34
N SER A 150 -7.89 -75.02 -27.39
CA SER A 150 -6.85 -75.48 -26.47
C SER A 150 -5.54 -74.69 -26.60
N VAL A 151 -5.09 -74.40 -27.83
CA VAL A 151 -3.88 -73.61 -28.10
C VAL A 151 -4.08 -72.14 -27.68
N GLN A 152 -5.26 -71.57 -27.90
CA GLN A 152 -5.63 -70.24 -27.42
C GLN A 152 -5.65 -70.19 -25.88
N ALA A 153 -6.20 -71.20 -25.21
CA ALA A 153 -6.21 -71.30 -23.75
C ALA A 153 -4.79 -71.49 -23.18
N GLU A 154 -3.94 -72.30 -23.80
CA GLU A 154 -2.52 -72.41 -23.43
C GLU A 154 -1.76 -71.09 -23.65
N SER A 155 -2.01 -70.38 -24.74
CA SER A 155 -1.40 -69.07 -25.01
C SER A 155 -1.82 -68.03 -23.98
N ARG A 156 -3.12 -67.94 -23.67
CA ARG A 156 -3.62 -67.06 -22.61
C ARG A 156 -3.09 -67.47 -21.23
N TRP A 157 -2.90 -68.76 -20.96
CA TRP A 157 -2.32 -69.24 -19.70
C TRP A 157 -0.85 -68.81 -19.53
N LYS A 158 -0.05 -68.84 -20.60
CA LYS A 158 1.33 -68.32 -20.58
C LYS A 158 1.34 -66.83 -20.25
N ILE A 159 0.57 -66.02 -20.98
CA ILE A 159 0.47 -64.57 -20.76
C ILE A 159 -0.08 -64.25 -19.35
N TYR A 160 -1.07 -65.02 -18.86
CA TYR A 160 -1.59 -64.88 -17.50
C TYR A 160 -0.50 -65.10 -16.45
N ASN A 161 0.32 -66.14 -16.60
CA ASN A 161 1.44 -66.39 -15.68
C ASN A 161 2.52 -65.31 -15.82
N GLU A 162 2.89 -64.92 -17.03
CA GLU A 162 3.87 -63.83 -17.26
C GLU A 162 3.41 -62.51 -16.61
N VAL A 163 2.12 -62.17 -16.67
CA VAL A 163 1.55 -60.96 -16.06
C VAL A 163 1.38 -61.09 -14.53
N TYR A 164 0.95 -62.25 -14.01
CA TYR A 164 0.55 -62.43 -12.61
C TYR A 164 1.48 -63.30 -11.75
N GLU A 165 2.60 -63.80 -12.26
CA GLU A 165 3.59 -64.48 -11.42
C GLU A 165 4.17 -63.50 -10.39
N PRO A 166 4.17 -63.86 -9.09
CA PRO A 166 4.95 -63.16 -8.09
C PRO A 166 6.44 -63.44 -8.35
N GLU A 167 7.25 -62.39 -8.37
CA GLU A 167 8.69 -62.55 -8.56
C GLU A 167 9.26 -63.40 -7.41
N GLN A 168 9.82 -64.57 -7.73
CA GLN A 168 10.48 -65.40 -6.72
C GLN A 168 11.72 -64.67 -6.24
N SER A 169 11.65 -64.09 -5.05
CA SER A 169 12.66 -63.19 -4.47
C SER A 169 14.08 -63.73 -4.67
N HIS A 170 14.80 -63.18 -5.64
CA HIS A 170 16.18 -63.55 -5.89
C HIS A 170 17.06 -63.01 -4.76
N GLN A 171 17.28 -63.84 -3.73
CA GLN A 171 18.35 -63.65 -2.78
C GLN A 171 19.69 -63.71 -3.54
N ILE A 172 20.22 -62.55 -3.90
CA ILE A 172 21.56 -62.42 -4.49
C ILE A 172 22.58 -62.75 -3.40
N THR A 173 22.88 -64.04 -3.24
CA THR A 173 23.99 -64.51 -2.41
C THR A 173 25.30 -64.36 -3.19
N ASP A 174 25.69 -63.11 -3.47
CA ASP A 174 26.90 -62.82 -4.24
C ASP A 174 28.16 -63.16 -3.42
N LYS A 175 28.71 -64.34 -3.71
CA LYS A 175 30.03 -64.75 -3.22
C LYS A 175 31.10 -64.32 -4.22
N SER A 176 31.51 -63.06 -4.16
CA SER A 176 32.78 -62.61 -4.74
C SER A 176 33.82 -62.45 -3.63
N ASN A 177 35.01 -63.03 -3.81
CA ASN A 177 36.06 -62.98 -2.81
C ASN A 177 36.71 -61.59 -2.78
N ILE A 178 36.77 -60.97 -1.60
CA ILE A 178 37.82 -60.00 -1.25
C ILE A 178 38.56 -60.60 -0.06
N ASN A 179 39.87 -60.84 -0.24
CA ASN A 179 40.76 -61.23 0.85
C ASN A 179 41.28 -59.94 1.54
N PRO A 180 41.55 -59.98 2.85
CA PRO A 180 42.08 -58.82 3.59
C PRO A 180 43.58 -58.62 3.33
N ASP A 181 44.03 -57.38 3.50
CA ASP A 181 45.27 -56.97 4.20
C ASP A 181 45.30 -55.42 4.31
N ASP A 182 46.18 -54.88 5.18
CA ASP A 182 46.60 -53.46 5.32
C ASP A 182 45.61 -52.38 5.85
N ASP A 183 45.31 -52.48 7.16
CA ASP A 183 45.54 -51.47 8.23
C ASP A 183 45.59 -49.94 7.92
N GLU A 184 44.77 -49.12 8.63
CA GLU A 184 45.16 -48.40 9.88
C GLU A 184 44.03 -47.50 10.46
N LEU A 185 43.75 -47.67 11.78
CA LEU A 185 43.58 -46.68 12.87
C LEU A 185 42.95 -45.26 12.64
N ASP A 186 42.20 -44.63 13.57
CA ASP A 186 41.48 -45.02 14.81
C ASP A 186 40.64 -43.81 15.33
N GLU A 187 39.98 -43.98 16.48
CA GLU A 187 39.40 -43.00 17.43
C GLU A 187 38.07 -42.27 17.09
N THR A 188 37.09 -42.52 17.95
CA THR A 188 35.74 -41.94 18.00
C THR A 188 35.61 -40.73 18.94
N ALA A 189 34.80 -39.72 18.54
CA ALA A 189 34.08 -38.82 19.45
C ALA A 189 32.82 -38.30 18.71
N ASP A 190 31.62 -38.76 19.06
CA ASP A 190 30.75 -38.22 20.13
C ASP A 190 30.11 -36.86 19.79
N TRP A 191 28.83 -36.93 19.39
CA TRP A 191 27.83 -35.88 19.57
C TRP A 191 26.49 -36.56 19.88
N GLY A 192 26.31 -36.95 21.14
CA GLY A 192 25.07 -37.59 21.60
C GLY A 192 23.87 -36.66 21.78
N GLY A 193 22.68 -37.27 21.80
CA GLY A 193 21.60 -36.84 22.70
C GLY A 193 20.66 -35.73 22.25
N LEU A 194 19.74 -36.03 21.34
CA LEU A 194 18.34 -35.65 21.52
C LEU A 194 17.46 -36.89 21.35
N GLU A 195 16.74 -37.22 22.42
CA GLU A 195 15.80 -38.35 22.45
C GLU A 195 14.49 -37.92 21.75
N LEU A 196 14.00 -38.77 20.85
CA LEU A 196 12.62 -38.79 20.40
C LEU A 196 12.08 -40.20 20.70
N ASP A 197 10.85 -40.26 21.20
CA ASP A 197 10.27 -41.52 21.70
C ASP A 197 10.20 -42.59 20.59
N PRO A 198 10.46 -43.87 20.92
CA PRO A 198 10.24 -44.95 19.99
C PRO A 198 8.73 -45.08 19.71
N ILE A 199 8.33 -44.82 18.46
CA ILE A 199 6.98 -45.15 18.00
C ILE A 199 6.85 -46.67 18.03
N GLU A 200 5.91 -47.17 18.83
CA GLU A 200 5.65 -48.61 19.01
C GLU A 200 5.24 -49.29 17.69
N ASP A 201 5.47 -50.61 17.63
CA ASP A 201 5.36 -51.44 16.43
C ASP A 201 4.08 -51.24 15.60
N LEU A 202 4.26 -50.72 14.37
CA LEU A 202 3.31 -50.84 13.26
C LEU A 202 4.00 -51.44 12.02
N SER A 203 4.70 -52.55 12.25
CA SER A 203 5.44 -53.33 11.24
C SER A 203 4.65 -54.52 10.67
N GLU A 204 3.34 -54.63 10.96
CA GLU A 204 2.43 -55.67 10.43
C GLU A 204 1.26 -55.06 9.63
N ALA A 205 1.55 -54.39 8.50
CA ALA A 205 0.53 -53.80 7.62
C ALA A 205 0.85 -53.82 6.11
N VAL A 206 1.71 -54.75 5.67
CA VAL A 206 2.16 -54.92 4.27
C VAL A 206 2.26 -56.43 4.01
N ASP A 207 1.65 -57.06 2.99
CA ASP A 207 0.72 -56.58 1.95
C ASP A 207 -0.67 -57.22 2.10
N GLN A 208 -1.74 -56.48 1.79
CA GLN A 208 -2.97 -57.09 1.29
C GLN A 208 -2.91 -57.08 -0.24
N SER A 209 -2.34 -58.14 -0.81
CA SER A 209 -2.33 -58.32 -2.26
C SER A 209 -3.74 -58.31 -2.82
N GLU A 210 -3.96 -57.55 -3.90
CA GLU A 210 -5.22 -57.58 -4.64
C GLU A 210 -5.56 -59.04 -5.00
N PRO A 211 -6.83 -59.48 -4.87
CA PRO A 211 -7.21 -60.82 -5.29
C PRO A 211 -7.04 -60.93 -6.82
N ASN A 212 -5.92 -61.51 -7.25
CA ASN A 212 -5.59 -61.75 -8.66
C ASN A 212 -6.81 -62.33 -9.40
N ARG A 213 -7.18 -61.69 -10.52
CA ARG A 213 -8.31 -62.10 -11.36
C ARG A 213 -8.17 -63.57 -11.72
N SER A 214 -9.21 -64.39 -11.52
CA SER A 214 -9.16 -65.81 -11.88
C SER A 214 -8.83 -66.00 -13.36
N PHE A 215 -8.12 -67.07 -13.71
CA PHE A 215 -7.73 -67.29 -15.11
C PHE A 215 -8.95 -67.36 -16.03
N LEU A 216 -10.07 -67.93 -15.57
CA LEU A 216 -11.31 -67.95 -16.34
C LEU A 216 -11.85 -66.55 -16.72
N SER A 217 -11.59 -65.52 -15.90
CA SER A 217 -11.94 -64.14 -16.24
C SER A 217 -10.93 -63.46 -17.18
N PHE A 218 -9.65 -63.85 -17.12
CA PHE A 218 -8.60 -63.40 -18.03
C PHE A 218 -8.64 -64.08 -19.41
N LEU A 219 -9.17 -65.31 -19.49
CA LEU A 219 -9.32 -66.06 -20.74
C LEU A 219 -10.24 -65.34 -21.75
N HIS A 220 -11.28 -64.66 -21.24
CA HIS A 220 -12.30 -63.97 -22.04
C HIS A 220 -12.18 -62.44 -22.06
N SER A 221 -11.27 -61.84 -21.30
CA SER A 221 -11.05 -60.40 -21.34
C SER A 221 -10.35 -59.96 -22.63
N ASP A 222 -10.63 -58.76 -23.10
CA ASP A 222 -9.79 -58.12 -24.10
C ASP A 222 -8.41 -57.81 -23.48
N LEU A 223 -7.34 -58.00 -24.25
CA LEU A 223 -5.99 -57.63 -23.82
C LEU A 223 -5.75 -56.14 -23.99
N ASP A 224 -6.40 -55.51 -24.98
CA ASP A 224 -6.25 -54.08 -25.26
C ASP A 224 -6.95 -53.25 -24.14
N GLU A 225 -8.15 -53.65 -23.68
CA GLU A 225 -8.78 -53.07 -22.48
C GLU A 225 -7.93 -53.28 -21.21
N LEU A 226 -7.31 -54.45 -21.04
CA LEU A 226 -6.44 -54.73 -19.89
C LEU A 226 -5.16 -53.89 -19.93
N ALA A 227 -4.56 -53.66 -21.10
CA ALA A 227 -3.37 -52.83 -21.25
C ALA A 227 -3.66 -51.37 -20.87
N LEU A 228 -4.79 -50.83 -21.34
CA LEU A 228 -5.25 -49.49 -20.96
C LEU A 228 -5.58 -49.40 -19.46
N LEU A 229 -6.20 -50.45 -18.88
CA LEU A 229 -6.44 -50.52 -17.43
C LEU A 229 -5.13 -50.49 -16.63
N PHE A 230 -4.15 -51.34 -16.97
CA PHE A 230 -2.85 -51.38 -16.29
C PHE A 230 -2.07 -50.06 -16.44
N ALA A 231 -2.17 -49.38 -17.60
CA ALA A 231 -1.64 -48.03 -17.77
C ALA A 231 -2.29 -47.03 -16.81
N SER A 232 -3.63 -47.01 -16.76
CA SER A 232 -4.39 -46.08 -15.90
C SER A 232 -4.20 -46.32 -14.40
N GLN A 233 -3.84 -47.54 -14.01
CA GLN A 233 -3.59 -47.96 -12.63
C GLN A 233 -2.10 -47.93 -12.22
N LEU A 234 -1.20 -47.42 -13.08
CA LEU A 234 0.27 -47.45 -12.89
C LEU A 234 0.86 -48.85 -12.64
N GLN A 235 0.16 -49.91 -13.05
CA GLN A 235 0.66 -51.30 -13.00
C GLN A 235 1.57 -51.57 -14.22
N LEU A 236 2.58 -50.72 -14.39
CA LEU A 236 3.42 -50.63 -15.59
C LEU A 236 4.27 -51.90 -15.81
N ASP A 237 4.55 -52.65 -14.76
CA ASP A 237 5.19 -53.96 -14.78
C ASP A 237 4.32 -54.98 -15.51
N ARG A 238 3.06 -55.09 -15.09
CA ARG A 238 2.04 -55.97 -15.69
C ARG A 238 1.83 -55.58 -17.16
N LEU A 239 1.76 -54.28 -17.46
CA LEU A 239 1.68 -53.75 -18.82
C LEU A 239 2.93 -54.11 -19.66
N ARG A 240 4.13 -53.94 -19.13
CA ARG A 240 5.39 -54.25 -19.83
C ARG A 240 5.54 -55.74 -20.12
N ARG A 241 5.14 -56.61 -19.19
CA ARG A 241 5.11 -58.07 -19.40
C ARG A 241 4.04 -58.44 -20.46
N LEU A 242 2.85 -57.82 -20.41
CA LEU A 242 1.79 -57.99 -21.41
C LEU A 242 2.22 -57.55 -22.82
N LEU A 243 2.90 -56.40 -22.96
CA LEU A 243 3.48 -55.92 -24.22
C LEU A 243 4.50 -56.90 -24.80
N GLY A 244 5.29 -57.58 -23.94
CA GLY A 244 6.23 -58.62 -24.33
C GLY A 244 5.59 -59.82 -25.07
N SER A 245 4.28 -60.04 -24.91
CA SER A 245 3.55 -61.12 -25.60
C SER A 245 3.32 -60.86 -27.11
N GLY A 246 3.38 -59.60 -27.55
CA GLY A 246 3.13 -59.22 -28.94
C GLY A 246 1.69 -59.42 -29.45
N GLN A 247 0.70 -59.61 -28.56
CA GLN A 247 -0.70 -59.89 -28.94
C GLN A 247 -1.67 -58.70 -28.87
N LEU A 248 -1.19 -57.50 -28.57
CA LEU A 248 -1.98 -56.25 -28.50
C LEU A 248 -2.15 -55.58 -29.87
N ASN A 249 -3.27 -54.92 -30.12
CA ASN A 249 -3.52 -54.14 -31.35
C ASN A 249 -3.71 -52.62 -31.11
N LEU A 250 -3.28 -52.12 -29.93
CA LEU A 250 -3.34 -50.69 -29.59
C LEU A 250 -2.35 -49.82 -30.37
N ASP A 251 -2.81 -48.62 -30.77
CA ASP A 251 -1.95 -47.54 -31.20
C ASP A 251 -1.15 -46.98 -30.00
N SER A 252 0.17 -46.84 -30.15
CA SER A 252 1.08 -46.48 -29.05
C SER A 252 0.70 -45.19 -28.31
N ILE A 253 0.25 -44.16 -29.04
CA ILE A 253 -0.25 -42.90 -28.46
C ILE A 253 -1.39 -43.17 -27.46
N THR A 254 -2.38 -43.99 -27.84
CA THR A 254 -3.55 -44.27 -26.98
C THR A 254 -3.18 -44.97 -25.68
N LEU A 255 -2.10 -45.77 -25.70
CA LEU A 255 -1.57 -46.43 -24.51
C LEU A 255 -0.81 -45.45 -23.60
N PHE A 256 -0.04 -44.52 -24.16
CA PHE A 256 0.69 -43.52 -23.37
C PHE A 256 -0.24 -42.44 -22.79
N ASP A 257 -1.29 -42.06 -23.51
CA ASP A 257 -2.29 -41.11 -23.03
C ASP A 257 -3.11 -41.69 -21.86
N ALA A 258 -3.29 -43.02 -21.81
CA ALA A 258 -3.94 -43.72 -20.70
C ALA A 258 -3.10 -43.76 -19.40
N ILE A 259 -1.80 -43.46 -19.44
CA ILE A 259 -0.98 -43.30 -18.24
C ILE A 259 -1.38 -42.00 -17.52
N PRO A 260 -1.61 -41.98 -16.19
CA PRO A 260 -1.95 -40.76 -15.45
C PRO A 260 -0.94 -39.62 -15.58
N LEU A 261 -1.42 -38.37 -15.60
CA LEU A 261 -0.59 -37.17 -15.76
C LEU A 261 0.42 -36.95 -14.61
N HIS A 262 0.14 -37.47 -13.41
CA HIS A 262 1.02 -37.35 -12.24
C HIS A 262 2.14 -38.42 -12.19
N ALA A 263 2.22 -39.33 -13.17
CA ALA A 263 3.20 -40.41 -13.19
C ALA A 263 4.62 -39.88 -13.36
N ARG A 264 5.56 -40.29 -12.49
CA ARG A 264 6.92 -39.75 -12.45
C ARG A 264 8.01 -40.79 -12.80
N PRO A 265 8.91 -40.50 -13.76
CA PRO A 265 10.12 -41.30 -14.00
C PRO A 265 10.99 -41.58 -12.78
N SER A 266 11.04 -40.68 -11.79
CA SER A 266 11.80 -40.88 -10.54
C SER A 266 11.14 -41.79 -9.51
N ASP A 267 9.90 -42.24 -9.73
CA ASP A 267 9.15 -43.01 -8.72
C ASP A 267 9.76 -44.41 -8.51
N LEU A 268 9.84 -44.86 -7.25
CA LEU A 268 10.58 -46.06 -6.89
C LEU A 268 9.89 -47.33 -7.39
N ASP A 269 8.56 -47.34 -7.31
CA ASP A 269 7.75 -48.55 -7.53
C ASP A 269 7.52 -48.84 -9.02
N TYR A 270 7.33 -47.80 -9.85
CA TYR A 270 6.99 -47.95 -11.28
C TYR A 270 7.87 -47.11 -12.23
N GLY A 271 8.73 -46.22 -11.73
CA GLY A 271 9.45 -45.23 -12.55
C GLY A 271 10.38 -45.87 -13.60
N GLN A 272 11.09 -46.95 -13.23
CA GLN A 272 11.92 -47.72 -14.18
C GLN A 272 11.09 -48.34 -15.32
N HIS A 273 9.84 -48.70 -15.05
CA HIS A 273 8.94 -49.31 -16.02
C HIS A 273 8.26 -48.24 -16.88
N LEU A 274 7.93 -47.07 -16.32
CA LEU A 274 7.54 -45.88 -17.08
C LEU A 274 8.64 -45.46 -18.07
N ILE A 275 9.88 -45.34 -17.59
CA ILE A 275 11.07 -45.06 -18.41
C ILE A 275 11.19 -46.05 -19.57
N ALA A 276 10.94 -47.35 -19.34
CA ALA A 276 11.01 -48.38 -20.36
C ALA A 276 9.85 -48.36 -21.38
N LEU A 277 8.72 -47.73 -21.03
CA LEU A 277 7.53 -47.61 -21.88
C LEU A 277 7.48 -46.32 -22.71
N LEU A 278 7.95 -45.19 -22.15
CA LEU A 278 7.89 -43.86 -22.78
C LEU A 278 8.45 -43.86 -24.22
N PRO A 279 7.84 -43.13 -25.17
CA PRO A 279 8.21 -43.16 -26.59
C PRO A 279 9.63 -42.64 -26.85
N ARG A 280 10.33 -43.30 -27.78
CA ARG A 280 11.74 -43.05 -28.15
C ARG A 280 11.94 -43.17 -29.67
N PRO A 281 12.92 -42.46 -30.27
CA PRO A 281 13.27 -42.62 -31.68
C PRO A 281 13.82 -44.03 -32.00
N ILE A 282 13.47 -44.58 -33.17
CA ILE A 282 13.64 -46.00 -33.49
C ILE A 282 15.10 -46.35 -33.86
N LEU A 283 15.75 -47.21 -33.06
CA LEU A 283 17.04 -47.83 -33.39
C LEU A 283 16.92 -49.16 -34.16
N LYS A 284 16.29 -49.09 -35.34
CA LYS A 284 16.02 -50.18 -36.32
C LYS A 284 15.13 -51.34 -35.82
N PRO A 285 14.16 -51.81 -36.63
CA PRO A 285 13.39 -53.00 -36.28
C PRO A 285 14.29 -54.24 -36.26
N GLN A 286 14.27 -54.95 -35.13
CA GLN A 286 14.63 -56.37 -35.10
C GLN A 286 13.41 -57.14 -35.61
N ASN A 287 13.52 -57.80 -36.77
CA ASN A 287 12.44 -58.63 -37.31
C ASN A 287 12.32 -59.94 -36.52
N SER A 288 11.76 -59.86 -35.31
CA SER A 288 11.32 -61.01 -34.52
C SER A 288 9.83 -61.27 -34.73
N THR A 289 9.41 -61.43 -35.99
CA THR A 289 8.19 -62.20 -36.29
C THR A 289 8.43 -63.61 -35.76
N SER A 290 7.71 -63.99 -34.71
CA SER A 290 7.64 -65.37 -34.27
C SER A 290 7.08 -66.24 -35.40
N PRO A 291 7.55 -67.48 -35.57
CA PRO A 291 6.99 -68.38 -36.58
C PRO A 291 5.51 -68.63 -36.24
N LEU A 292 4.64 -68.36 -37.20
CA LEU A 292 3.23 -68.74 -37.13
C LEU A 292 3.13 -70.25 -37.34
N ASN A 293 2.36 -70.94 -36.51
CA ASN A 293 2.09 -72.36 -36.72
C ASN A 293 0.86 -72.54 -37.62
N VAL A 294 0.75 -73.68 -38.29
CA VAL A 294 -0.35 -73.97 -39.23
C VAL A 294 -1.74 -73.73 -38.61
N ILE A 295 -1.96 -74.10 -37.35
CA ILE A 295 -3.25 -73.87 -36.69
C ILE A 295 -3.58 -72.37 -36.47
N SER A 296 -2.59 -71.52 -36.18
CA SER A 296 -2.82 -70.06 -36.08
C SER A 296 -2.93 -69.39 -37.44
N ALA A 297 -2.33 -69.96 -38.50
CA ALA A 297 -2.55 -69.51 -39.88
C ALA A 297 -3.94 -69.90 -40.44
N ILE A 298 -4.61 -70.90 -39.86
CA ILE A 298 -5.96 -71.34 -40.26
C ILE A 298 -7.06 -70.60 -39.49
N PHE A 299 -6.91 -70.43 -38.16
CA PHE A 299 -7.95 -69.91 -37.27
C PHE A 299 -7.64 -68.55 -36.61
N GLY A 300 -6.42 -68.05 -36.73
CA GLY A 300 -6.01 -66.77 -36.12
C GLY A 300 -6.52 -65.54 -36.90
N PRO A 301 -6.61 -64.37 -36.24
CA PRO A 301 -6.95 -63.11 -36.91
C PRO A 301 -5.82 -62.69 -37.88
N ALA A 302 -6.19 -62.29 -39.09
CA ALA A 302 -5.25 -62.08 -40.20
C ALA A 302 -4.30 -60.86 -40.06
N GLN A 303 -4.38 -60.11 -38.96
CA GLN A 303 -3.45 -59.02 -38.62
C GLN A 303 -3.14 -59.06 -37.13
N GLN A 304 -1.98 -59.63 -36.78
CA GLN A 304 -1.25 -59.19 -35.60
C GLN A 304 -0.39 -58.01 -36.04
N ARG A 305 -0.79 -56.78 -35.71
CA ARG A 305 0.13 -55.64 -35.82
C ARG A 305 0.95 -55.61 -34.54
N SER A 306 2.18 -56.12 -34.60
CA SER A 306 3.21 -55.76 -33.62
C SER A 306 3.22 -54.24 -33.48
N LEU A 307 3.25 -53.70 -32.25
CA LEU A 307 3.24 -52.24 -32.02
C LEU A 307 4.38 -51.57 -32.80
N SER A 308 4.05 -51.03 -33.96
CA SER A 308 4.97 -50.35 -34.85
C SER A 308 5.20 -48.95 -34.28
N THR A 309 6.38 -48.74 -33.69
CA THR A 309 6.82 -47.46 -33.12
C THR A 309 7.14 -46.40 -34.20
N ASP A 310 6.45 -46.47 -35.35
CA ASP A 310 6.62 -45.66 -36.56
C ASP A 310 6.09 -44.21 -36.41
N LEU A 311 6.25 -43.64 -35.22
CA LEU A 311 6.07 -42.21 -34.96
C LEU A 311 7.23 -41.46 -35.63
N THR A 312 6.93 -40.41 -36.39
CA THR A 312 7.96 -39.49 -36.87
C THR A 312 8.50 -38.64 -35.73
N ASP A 313 9.77 -38.21 -35.84
CA ASP A 313 10.44 -37.38 -34.82
C ASP A 313 9.57 -36.16 -34.42
N GLN A 314 8.90 -35.54 -35.39
CA GLN A 314 7.99 -34.42 -35.12
C GLN A 314 6.76 -34.84 -34.30
N GLN A 315 6.03 -35.90 -34.68
CA GLN A 315 4.88 -36.37 -33.90
C GLN A 315 5.27 -36.78 -32.48
N LEU A 316 6.49 -37.28 -32.31
CA LEU A 316 7.03 -37.71 -31.02
C LEU A 316 7.40 -36.48 -30.16
N THR A 317 8.01 -35.44 -30.72
CA THR A 317 8.15 -34.13 -30.06
C THR A 317 6.78 -33.54 -29.70
N ASP A 318 5.84 -33.47 -30.66
CA ASP A 318 4.49 -32.92 -30.47
C ASP A 318 3.75 -33.63 -29.31
N TRP A 319 3.90 -34.96 -29.17
CA TRP A 319 3.32 -35.71 -28.04
C TRP A 319 3.92 -35.29 -26.69
N TYR A 320 5.26 -35.19 -26.57
CA TYR A 320 5.89 -34.74 -25.33
C TYR A 320 5.47 -33.31 -24.95
N LEU A 321 5.25 -32.43 -25.93
CA LEU A 321 4.77 -31.06 -25.68
C LEU A 321 3.31 -31.01 -25.21
N LEU A 322 2.40 -31.70 -25.90
CA LEU A 322 1.00 -31.81 -25.49
C LEU A 322 0.85 -32.48 -24.12
N ARG A 323 1.73 -33.46 -23.82
CA ARG A 323 1.77 -34.13 -22.51
C ARG A 323 2.20 -33.18 -21.39
N VAL A 324 3.18 -32.31 -21.63
CA VAL A 324 3.60 -31.26 -20.68
C VAL A 324 2.50 -30.22 -20.48
N GLU A 325 1.88 -29.75 -21.57
CA GLU A 325 0.76 -28.80 -21.52
C GLU A 325 -0.41 -29.34 -20.68
N ALA A 326 -0.76 -30.61 -20.86
CA ALA A 326 -1.80 -31.27 -20.07
C ALA A 326 -1.43 -31.41 -18.57
N ILE A 327 -0.16 -31.64 -18.22
CA ILE A 327 0.28 -31.69 -16.82
C ILE A 327 0.14 -30.31 -16.17
N ASP A 328 0.59 -29.25 -16.86
CA ASP A 328 0.47 -27.86 -16.39
C ASP A 328 -1.00 -27.46 -16.18
N GLN A 329 -1.85 -27.67 -17.20
CA GLN A 329 -3.27 -27.28 -17.17
C GLN A 329 -4.15 -28.08 -16.21
N PHE A 330 -3.89 -29.38 -15.99
CA PHE A 330 -4.80 -30.27 -15.24
C PHE A 330 -4.28 -30.72 -13.87
N THR A 331 -2.97 -30.67 -13.59
CA THR A 331 -2.44 -31.09 -12.28
C THR A 331 -1.48 -30.10 -11.63
N GLY A 332 -0.88 -29.17 -12.38
CA GLY A 332 0.14 -28.24 -11.87
C GLY A 332 1.42 -28.93 -11.37
N CYS A 333 1.60 -30.23 -11.65
CA CYS A 333 2.72 -31.03 -11.16
C CYS A 333 3.97 -30.82 -12.03
N ILE A 334 4.54 -29.62 -11.97
CA ILE A 334 5.66 -29.20 -12.84
C ILE A 334 6.88 -30.12 -12.69
N ASP A 335 7.15 -30.71 -11.51
CA ASP A 335 8.19 -31.74 -11.34
C ASP A 335 7.99 -32.94 -12.29
N ALA A 336 6.75 -33.40 -12.47
CA ALA A 336 6.45 -34.51 -13.38
C ALA A 336 6.62 -34.09 -14.86
N ALA A 337 6.24 -32.85 -15.20
CA ALA A 337 6.50 -32.29 -16.53
C ALA A 337 8.01 -32.21 -16.82
N ILE A 338 8.81 -31.76 -15.85
CA ILE A 338 10.28 -31.68 -15.92
C ILE A 338 10.90 -33.06 -16.13
N GLU A 339 10.54 -34.06 -15.33
CA GLU A 339 11.10 -35.41 -15.45
C GLU A 339 10.76 -36.05 -16.81
N ILE A 340 9.51 -35.92 -17.27
CA ILE A 340 9.05 -36.48 -18.53
C ILE A 340 9.76 -35.82 -19.71
N ILE A 341 9.89 -34.49 -19.75
CA ILE A 341 10.56 -33.80 -20.86
C ILE A 341 12.08 -33.99 -20.84
N GLN A 342 12.71 -34.08 -19.66
CA GLN A 342 14.13 -34.41 -19.54
C GLN A 342 14.42 -35.85 -19.99
N HIS A 343 13.54 -36.81 -19.69
CA HIS A 343 13.64 -38.17 -20.21
C HIS A 343 13.48 -38.23 -21.74
N GLY A 344 12.55 -37.46 -22.31
CA GLY A 344 12.40 -37.30 -23.75
C GLY A 344 13.68 -36.74 -24.41
N ALA A 345 14.20 -35.63 -23.91
CA ALA A 345 15.45 -35.04 -24.40
C ALA A 345 16.64 -36.01 -24.28
N ALA A 346 16.80 -36.68 -23.14
CA ALA A 346 17.83 -37.70 -22.92
C ALA A 346 17.68 -38.95 -23.81
N SER A 347 16.46 -39.24 -24.28
CA SER A 347 16.16 -40.29 -25.25
C SER A 347 16.46 -39.88 -26.71
N GLY A 348 16.91 -38.64 -26.94
CA GLY A 348 17.30 -38.13 -28.26
C GLY A 348 16.17 -37.45 -29.05
N VAL A 349 15.10 -37.02 -28.37
CA VAL A 349 13.97 -36.33 -29.01
C VAL A 349 14.30 -34.84 -29.21
N PRO A 350 14.27 -34.31 -30.46
CA PRO A 350 14.79 -32.99 -30.76
C PRO A 350 13.83 -31.86 -30.33
N GLY A 351 14.40 -30.79 -29.76
CA GLY A 351 13.71 -29.52 -29.50
C GLY A 351 13.03 -29.42 -28.14
N LEU A 352 13.07 -30.48 -27.33
CA LEU A 352 12.51 -30.50 -25.98
C LEU A 352 13.37 -29.72 -24.97
N GLU A 353 14.64 -29.46 -25.28
CA GLU A 353 15.61 -28.88 -24.36
C GLU A 353 15.26 -27.45 -23.93
N SER A 354 14.66 -26.64 -24.80
CA SER A 354 14.24 -25.27 -24.47
C SER A 354 13.08 -25.26 -23.46
N ILE A 355 12.10 -26.15 -23.62
CA ILE A 355 10.95 -26.20 -22.70
C ILE A 355 11.34 -26.90 -21.40
N ALA A 356 12.31 -27.83 -21.41
CA ALA A 356 12.95 -28.35 -20.21
C ALA A 356 13.72 -27.25 -19.43
N GLU A 357 14.47 -26.39 -20.14
CA GLU A 357 15.11 -25.19 -19.56
C GLU A 357 14.05 -24.25 -18.92
N ASP A 358 12.95 -23.97 -19.62
CA ASP A 358 11.91 -23.02 -19.17
C ASP A 358 11.08 -23.54 -17.99
N LEU A 359 10.65 -24.81 -18.00
CA LEU A 359 10.01 -25.46 -16.85
C LEU A 359 10.91 -25.45 -15.61
N SER A 360 12.22 -25.71 -15.79
CA SER A 360 13.20 -25.68 -14.69
C SER A 360 13.40 -24.27 -14.10
N LEU A 361 13.03 -23.21 -14.83
CA LEU A 361 13.05 -21.83 -14.37
C LEU A 361 11.69 -21.44 -13.73
N LEU A 362 10.57 -21.91 -14.28
CA LEU A 362 9.23 -21.75 -13.71
C LEU A 362 9.10 -22.46 -12.34
N ALA A 363 9.62 -23.67 -12.19
CA ALA A 363 9.69 -24.37 -10.90
C ALA A 363 10.45 -23.55 -9.84
N LYS A 364 11.48 -22.79 -10.24
CA LYS A 364 12.17 -21.87 -9.32
C LYS A 364 11.34 -20.66 -8.92
N LEU A 365 10.39 -20.23 -9.76
CA LEU A 365 9.48 -19.15 -9.41
C LEU A 365 8.41 -19.63 -8.41
N LEU A 366 7.93 -20.87 -8.56
CA LEU A 366 6.85 -21.43 -7.75
C LEU A 366 7.31 -22.01 -6.40
N TYR A 367 8.48 -22.67 -6.33
CA TYR A 367 8.94 -23.35 -5.11
C TYR A 367 10.09 -22.61 -4.38
N ASP A 368 10.88 -21.84 -5.11
CA ASP A 368 12.21 -21.35 -4.68
C ASP A 368 12.25 -19.83 -4.42
N ALA A 369 11.25 -19.09 -4.91
CA ALA A 369 11.10 -17.64 -4.77
C ALA A 369 10.44 -17.24 -3.43
N PRO A 370 10.69 -16.03 -2.92
CA PRO A 370 10.02 -15.54 -1.72
C PRO A 370 8.54 -15.25 -2.01
N TYR A 371 7.64 -15.99 -1.35
CA TYR A 371 6.19 -15.88 -1.49
C TYR A 371 5.68 -14.44 -1.29
N SER A 372 5.13 -13.84 -2.36
CA SER A 372 4.26 -12.66 -2.27
C SER A 372 2.84 -13.09 -1.92
N SER A 373 2.10 -12.28 -1.15
CA SER A 373 0.74 -12.60 -0.68
C SER A 373 -0.35 -12.39 -1.74
N SER A 374 -0.10 -12.84 -2.96
CA SER A 374 -1.00 -12.78 -4.10
C SER A 374 -1.14 -14.18 -4.68
N ASP A 375 -2.34 -14.76 -4.55
CA ASP A 375 -2.68 -16.11 -4.98
C ASP A 375 -2.72 -16.21 -6.53
N TYR A 376 -1.56 -16.17 -7.16
CA TYR A 376 -1.37 -16.21 -8.62
C TYR A 376 -0.62 -17.48 -9.00
N ASP A 377 -1.37 -18.50 -9.42
CA ASP A 377 -0.85 -19.78 -9.89
C ASP A 377 -0.23 -19.60 -11.28
N TRP A 378 1.09 -19.47 -11.35
CA TRP A 378 1.81 -19.29 -12.63
C TRP A 378 1.78 -20.57 -13.47
N THR A 379 1.23 -20.46 -14.69
CA THR A 379 1.25 -21.53 -15.70
C THR A 379 2.39 -21.34 -16.70
N LEU A 380 2.69 -22.39 -17.48
CA LEU A 380 3.64 -22.33 -18.59
C LEU A 380 3.15 -21.38 -19.71
N GLU A 381 1.84 -21.28 -19.94
CA GLU A 381 1.28 -20.31 -20.90
C GLU A 381 1.54 -18.87 -20.43
N GLU A 382 1.23 -18.54 -19.17
CA GLU A 382 1.53 -17.19 -18.63
C GLU A 382 3.03 -16.89 -18.64
N TRP A 383 3.86 -17.86 -18.27
CA TRP A 383 5.33 -17.74 -18.31
C TRP A 383 5.85 -17.39 -19.71
N THR A 384 5.36 -18.05 -20.76
CA THR A 384 5.80 -17.77 -22.15
C THR A 384 5.25 -16.46 -22.73
N LEU A 385 4.10 -15.99 -22.23
CA LEU A 385 3.49 -14.71 -22.63
C LEU A 385 4.17 -13.49 -21.98
N LYS A 386 4.81 -13.67 -20.82
CA LYS A 386 5.38 -12.59 -20.00
C LYS A 386 6.71 -12.05 -20.52
N SER A 387 6.92 -10.75 -20.36
CA SER A 387 8.21 -10.13 -20.69
C SER A 387 9.29 -10.48 -19.65
N PRO A 388 10.59 -10.52 -20.03
CA PRO A 388 11.68 -10.79 -19.09
C PRO A 388 11.70 -9.88 -17.87
N ASP A 389 11.35 -8.60 -18.04
CA ASP A 389 11.33 -7.63 -16.94
C ASP A 389 10.12 -7.79 -16.02
N GLU A 390 9.04 -8.44 -16.46
CA GLU A 390 7.95 -8.91 -15.58
C GLU A 390 8.36 -10.16 -14.81
N ILE A 391 9.06 -11.10 -15.43
CA ILE A 391 9.55 -12.33 -14.75
C ILE A 391 10.63 -11.98 -13.70
N VAL A 392 11.52 -11.04 -13.98
CA VAL A 392 12.47 -10.51 -12.98
C VAL A 392 11.74 -9.81 -11.82
N LYS A 393 10.61 -9.11 -12.07
CA LYS A 393 9.78 -8.56 -11.01
C LYS A 393 9.07 -9.64 -10.19
N ALA A 394 8.60 -10.72 -10.85
CA ALA A 394 7.96 -11.85 -10.18
C ALA A 394 8.91 -12.57 -9.21
N TYR A 395 10.12 -12.92 -9.66
CA TYR A 395 11.15 -13.55 -8.80
C TYR A 395 11.53 -12.72 -7.56
N LEU A 396 11.32 -11.40 -7.60
CA LEU A 396 11.69 -10.46 -6.54
C LEU A 396 10.48 -9.87 -5.81
N ALA A 397 9.26 -10.35 -6.09
CA ALA A 397 8.02 -9.75 -5.59
C ALA A 397 7.84 -9.86 -4.06
N GLY A 398 8.34 -10.94 -3.45
CA GLY A 398 8.41 -11.10 -1.99
C GLY A 398 9.77 -10.77 -1.37
N SER A 399 10.73 -10.26 -2.13
CA SER A 399 12.10 -10.00 -1.63
C SER A 399 12.13 -8.88 -0.58
N SER A 400 12.98 -9.06 0.42
CA SER A 400 13.25 -8.10 1.49
C SER A 400 14.64 -7.46 1.32
N PRO A 401 14.95 -6.32 1.96
CA PRO A 401 16.26 -5.66 1.79
C PRO A 401 17.46 -6.54 2.16
N SER A 402 17.24 -7.55 3.02
CA SER A 402 18.26 -8.51 3.48
C SER A 402 18.28 -9.84 2.70
N SER A 403 17.24 -10.15 1.91
CA SER A 403 17.20 -11.31 1.02
C SER A 403 17.55 -10.97 -0.43
N LEU A 404 17.15 -9.78 -0.92
CA LEU A 404 17.21 -9.35 -2.32
C LEU A 404 18.45 -9.80 -3.09
N ILE A 405 19.65 -9.62 -2.52
CA ILE A 405 20.91 -9.96 -3.18
C ILE A 405 21.09 -11.47 -3.35
N LYS A 406 20.69 -12.26 -2.34
CA LYS A 406 20.67 -13.73 -2.43
C LYS A 406 19.63 -14.19 -3.47
N ASP A 407 18.47 -13.55 -3.48
CA ASP A 407 17.37 -13.85 -4.40
C ASP A 407 17.79 -13.56 -5.85
N ILE A 408 18.48 -12.43 -6.08
CA ILE A 408 19.11 -12.09 -7.38
C ILE A 408 20.13 -13.15 -7.80
N HIS A 409 21.03 -13.58 -6.91
CA HIS A 409 22.04 -14.59 -7.26
C HIS A 409 21.46 -16.01 -7.44
N ARG A 410 20.39 -16.39 -6.73
CA ARG A 410 19.75 -17.72 -6.78
C ARG A 410 18.78 -17.88 -7.96
N LEU A 411 18.02 -16.83 -8.27
CA LEU A 411 16.85 -16.87 -9.15
C LEU A 411 17.10 -16.08 -10.43
N VAL A 412 17.37 -14.77 -10.29
CA VAL A 412 17.41 -13.82 -11.41
C VAL A 412 18.64 -14.02 -12.31
N LEU A 413 19.84 -14.17 -11.75
CA LEU A 413 21.05 -14.35 -12.56
C LEU A 413 21.05 -15.66 -13.37
N PRO A 414 20.62 -16.83 -12.83
CA PRO A 414 20.42 -18.02 -13.65
C PRO A 414 19.40 -17.84 -14.79
N TYR A 415 18.26 -17.20 -14.51
CA TYR A 415 17.24 -16.90 -15.54
C TYR A 415 17.81 -16.00 -16.66
N LEU A 416 18.41 -14.87 -16.30
CA LEU A 416 18.97 -13.92 -17.27
C LEU A 416 20.17 -14.51 -18.04
N GLY A 417 20.96 -15.39 -17.42
CA GLY A 417 22.05 -16.13 -18.08
C GLY A 417 21.54 -17.14 -19.12
N VAL A 418 20.41 -17.81 -18.88
CA VAL A 418 19.75 -18.66 -19.90
C VAL A 418 19.28 -17.79 -21.06
N LEU A 419 18.61 -16.66 -20.81
CA LEU A 419 18.19 -15.72 -21.85
C LEU A 419 19.36 -15.15 -22.67
N GLU A 420 20.45 -14.76 -22.00
CA GLU A 420 21.69 -14.32 -22.64
C GLU A 420 22.25 -15.42 -23.57
N SER A 421 22.31 -16.67 -23.09
CA SER A 421 22.76 -17.81 -23.91
C SER A 421 21.86 -18.07 -25.12
N ARG A 422 20.54 -17.89 -24.99
CA ARG A 422 19.55 -18.05 -26.07
C ARG A 422 19.72 -16.94 -27.11
N ARG A 423 19.87 -15.68 -26.67
CA ARG A 423 20.12 -14.52 -27.55
C ARG A 423 21.46 -14.61 -28.27
N ALA A 424 22.50 -15.09 -27.60
CA ALA A 424 23.81 -15.36 -28.20
C ALA A 424 23.74 -16.48 -29.26
N ARG A 425 23.08 -17.62 -28.94
CA ARG A 425 22.80 -18.70 -29.91
C ARG A 425 22.03 -18.18 -31.14
N ALA A 426 21.04 -17.30 -30.93
CA ALA A 426 20.25 -16.67 -31.98
C ALA A 426 20.98 -15.52 -32.73
N SER A 427 22.23 -15.21 -32.39
CA SER A 427 23.02 -14.10 -32.98
C SER A 427 22.35 -12.72 -32.87
N ILE A 428 21.57 -12.48 -31.80
CA ILE A 428 20.87 -11.22 -31.56
C ILE A 428 21.86 -10.18 -31.00
N PRO A 429 22.00 -8.99 -31.63
CA PRO A 429 22.84 -7.91 -31.09
C PRO A 429 22.40 -7.50 -29.67
N GLY A 430 23.36 -7.25 -28.78
CA GLY A 430 23.07 -6.92 -27.38
C GLY A 430 22.82 -8.13 -26.46
N ALA A 431 23.12 -9.36 -26.89
CA ALA A 431 23.05 -10.53 -26.01
C ALA A 431 23.80 -10.30 -24.68
N GLU A 432 25.07 -9.89 -24.75
CA GLU A 432 25.98 -9.67 -23.61
C GLU A 432 25.58 -8.54 -22.64
N SER A 433 24.62 -7.68 -23.01
CA SER A 433 24.08 -6.64 -22.11
C SER A 433 22.81 -7.08 -21.38
N THR A 434 22.18 -8.19 -21.79
CA THR A 434 20.89 -8.71 -21.26
C THR A 434 20.79 -8.66 -19.73
N ILE A 435 21.80 -9.16 -19.01
CA ILE A 435 21.80 -9.16 -17.54
C ILE A 435 21.78 -7.73 -16.98
N GLN A 436 22.60 -6.85 -17.55
CA GLN A 436 22.75 -5.46 -17.09
C GLN A 436 21.50 -4.65 -17.43
N ASP A 437 20.92 -4.87 -18.61
CA ASP A 437 19.74 -4.16 -19.10
C ASP A 437 18.49 -4.49 -18.27
N SER A 438 18.23 -5.77 -17.98
CA SER A 438 17.08 -6.16 -17.15
C SER A 438 17.26 -5.79 -15.67
N LEU A 439 18.46 -5.91 -15.09
CA LEU A 439 18.71 -5.44 -13.72
C LEU A 439 18.59 -3.90 -13.61
N ARG A 440 19.02 -3.15 -14.64
CA ARG A 440 18.81 -1.70 -14.73
C ARG A 440 17.32 -1.36 -14.83
N THR A 441 16.57 -2.01 -15.73
CA THR A 441 15.12 -1.80 -15.89
C THR A 441 14.35 -2.12 -14.60
N TRP A 442 14.76 -3.17 -13.87
CA TRP A 442 14.24 -3.44 -12.53
C TRP A 442 14.58 -2.30 -11.55
N ALA A 443 15.85 -1.89 -11.44
CA ALA A 443 16.30 -0.85 -10.51
C ALA A 443 15.60 0.51 -10.74
N LEU A 444 15.43 0.91 -12.01
CA LEU A 444 14.71 2.13 -12.40
C LEU A 444 13.20 2.04 -12.10
N SER A 445 12.63 0.83 -11.95
CA SER A 445 11.25 0.66 -11.48
C SER A 445 11.09 0.72 -9.96
N GLN A 446 12.19 0.71 -9.20
CA GLN A 446 12.20 0.82 -7.72
C GLN A 446 12.41 2.26 -7.21
N SER A 447 12.25 3.29 -8.04
CA SER A 447 12.45 4.70 -7.65
C SER A 447 11.57 5.19 -6.50
N ASN A 448 10.44 4.52 -6.24
CA ASN A 448 9.54 4.78 -5.10
C ASN A 448 9.67 3.78 -3.94
N HIS A 449 10.64 2.86 -3.97
CA HIS A 449 10.90 1.89 -2.89
C HIS A 449 12.41 1.87 -2.53
N LEU A 450 12.90 3.00 -2.01
CA LEU A 450 14.32 3.23 -1.77
C LEU A 450 15.05 2.12 -0.96
N PRO A 451 14.44 1.44 0.04
CA PRO A 451 15.10 0.33 0.74
C PRO A 451 15.46 -0.90 -0.12
N MET A 452 14.79 -1.13 -1.26
CA MET A 452 15.21 -2.15 -2.25
C MET A 452 16.46 -1.67 -3.00
N LEU A 453 16.43 -0.42 -3.43
CA LEU A 453 17.49 0.20 -4.21
C LEU A 453 18.77 0.40 -3.36
N GLU A 454 18.64 0.71 -2.07
CA GLU A 454 19.75 0.76 -1.11
C GLU A 454 20.50 -0.58 -1.04
N ALA A 455 19.78 -1.70 -0.93
CA ALA A 455 20.39 -3.02 -0.90
C ALA A 455 21.13 -3.34 -2.21
N LEU A 456 20.52 -3.06 -3.38
CA LEU A 456 21.14 -3.26 -4.69
C LEU A 456 22.39 -2.40 -4.90
N ILE A 457 22.34 -1.12 -4.51
CA ILE A 457 23.45 -0.17 -4.67
C ILE A 457 24.60 -0.52 -3.72
N LYS A 458 24.31 -0.91 -2.47
CA LYS A 458 25.33 -1.40 -1.51
C LYS A 458 26.05 -2.65 -2.02
N ALA A 459 25.32 -3.63 -2.56
CA ALA A 459 25.91 -4.82 -3.17
C ALA A 459 26.67 -4.54 -4.47
N SER A 460 26.37 -3.42 -5.15
CA SER A 460 27.08 -2.98 -6.35
C SER A 460 28.26 -2.03 -6.06
N SER A 461 28.54 -1.74 -4.79
CA SER A 461 29.55 -0.74 -4.38
C SER A 461 30.92 -0.97 -5.03
N PRO A 462 31.62 0.09 -5.46
CA PRO A 462 33.00 0.05 -5.96
C PRO A 462 34.03 -0.60 -5.01
N THR A 463 33.67 -0.80 -3.74
CA THR A 463 34.50 -1.47 -2.72
C THR A 463 34.48 -3.00 -2.81
N LEU A 464 33.45 -3.61 -3.41
CA LEU A 464 33.24 -5.06 -3.50
C LEU A 464 33.91 -5.66 -4.75
N LYS A 465 34.14 -6.99 -4.79
CA LYS A 465 34.80 -7.63 -5.94
C LYS A 465 33.85 -7.71 -7.14
N LEU A 466 34.38 -7.57 -8.36
CA LEU A 466 33.59 -7.60 -9.60
C LEU A 466 32.63 -8.80 -9.77
N PRO A 467 32.94 -10.05 -9.34
CA PRO A 467 31.98 -11.17 -9.42
C PRO A 467 30.84 -11.10 -8.40
N GLU A 468 30.99 -10.30 -7.34
CA GLU A 468 30.06 -10.16 -6.21
C GLU A 468 29.07 -9.00 -6.44
N ARG A 469 29.26 -8.19 -7.50
CA ARG A 469 28.41 -7.04 -7.82
C ARG A 469 27.32 -7.39 -8.84
N PRO A 470 26.04 -7.08 -8.56
CA PRO A 470 24.97 -7.13 -9.57
C PRO A 470 25.21 -6.14 -10.72
N ILE A 471 25.50 -4.87 -10.41
CA ILE A 471 25.82 -3.83 -11.41
C ILE A 471 27.35 -3.73 -11.54
N LYS A 472 27.88 -4.05 -12.72
CA LYS A 472 29.33 -4.11 -12.99
C LYS A 472 29.94 -2.76 -13.38
N SER A 473 29.17 -1.88 -14.01
CA SER A 473 29.62 -0.55 -14.46
C SER A 473 29.45 0.50 -13.35
N ASN A 474 30.55 1.14 -12.97
CA ASN A 474 30.54 2.27 -12.04
C ASN A 474 29.71 3.46 -12.58
N GLU A 475 29.74 3.70 -13.90
CA GLU A 475 28.99 4.80 -14.51
C GLU A 475 27.48 4.54 -14.45
N ASP A 476 27.04 3.33 -14.79
CA ASP A 476 25.61 2.99 -14.77
C ASP A 476 25.07 2.97 -13.34
N LEU A 477 25.88 2.57 -12.35
CA LEU A 477 25.53 2.67 -10.93
C LEU A 477 25.23 4.12 -10.53
N ALA A 478 26.06 5.07 -10.96
CA ALA A 478 25.84 6.50 -10.73
C ALA A 478 24.63 7.04 -11.51
N ARG A 479 24.47 6.68 -12.80
CA ARG A 479 23.31 7.05 -13.62
C ARG A 479 21.99 6.54 -13.02
N ILE A 480 21.96 5.30 -12.49
CA ILE A 480 20.81 4.71 -11.80
C ILE A 480 20.52 5.46 -10.49
N LEU A 481 21.54 5.73 -9.65
CA LEU A 481 21.34 6.49 -8.41
C LEU A 481 20.71 7.86 -8.70
N VAL A 482 21.32 8.64 -9.61
CA VAL A 482 20.84 9.97 -9.99
C VAL A 482 19.41 9.89 -10.52
N ALA A 483 19.13 9.01 -11.49
CA ALA A 483 17.80 8.89 -12.08
C ALA A 483 16.73 8.55 -11.02
N CYS A 484 16.99 7.55 -10.16
CA CYS A 484 16.03 7.14 -9.13
C CYS A 484 15.85 8.19 -8.03
N LEU A 485 16.93 8.79 -7.51
CA LEU A 485 16.82 9.76 -6.41
C LEU A 485 16.06 11.02 -6.83
N TYR A 486 16.38 11.62 -8.00
CA TYR A 486 15.66 12.80 -8.47
C TYR A 486 14.20 12.52 -8.86
N THR A 487 13.86 11.31 -9.34
CA THR A 487 12.47 10.94 -9.70
C THR A 487 11.64 10.33 -8.56
N SER A 488 12.25 10.04 -7.41
CA SER A 488 11.56 9.47 -6.25
C SER A 488 10.46 10.38 -5.70
N SER A 489 9.36 9.80 -5.23
CA SER A 489 8.29 10.54 -4.54
C SER A 489 8.60 10.83 -3.06
N SER A 490 9.64 10.21 -2.50
CA SER A 490 9.98 10.26 -1.08
C SER A 490 10.57 11.63 -0.69
N VAL A 491 10.35 12.03 0.57
CA VAL A 491 10.81 13.32 1.12
C VAL A 491 11.31 13.22 2.56
N GLU A 492 11.30 12.01 3.14
CA GLU A 492 11.63 11.76 4.56
C GLU A 492 12.74 10.72 4.72
N GLU A 493 13.01 9.87 3.72
CA GLU A 493 14.02 8.80 3.76
C GLU A 493 15.45 9.29 3.46
N TRP A 494 15.82 10.48 3.93
CA TRP A 494 17.13 11.10 3.63
C TRP A 494 18.31 10.23 4.10
N GLU A 495 18.21 9.54 5.25
CA GLU A 495 19.21 8.56 5.70
C GLU A 495 19.40 7.40 4.69
N CYS A 496 18.35 7.00 3.97
CA CYS A 496 18.44 6.01 2.90
C CYS A 496 19.22 6.58 1.72
N MET A 497 18.84 7.79 1.26
CA MET A 497 19.48 8.45 0.12
C MET A 497 20.97 8.73 0.37
N GLY A 498 21.33 9.20 1.57
CA GLY A 498 22.73 9.43 1.96
C GLY A 498 23.56 8.14 1.95
N ARG A 499 23.06 7.07 2.57
CA ARG A 499 23.74 5.75 2.58
C ARG A 499 23.80 5.08 1.20
N MET A 500 22.98 5.51 0.24
CA MET A 500 23.08 5.14 -1.17
C MET A 500 24.15 5.96 -1.89
N PHE A 501 24.27 7.26 -1.59
CA PHE A 501 25.31 8.15 -2.11
C PHE A 501 26.72 7.80 -1.60
N GLU A 502 26.86 7.41 -0.32
CA GLU A 502 28.11 6.86 0.26
C GLU A 502 28.69 5.66 -0.53
N CYS A 503 27.87 4.97 -1.32
CA CYS A 503 28.27 3.83 -2.13
C CYS A 503 28.76 4.19 -3.54
N MET A 504 28.86 5.48 -3.89
CA MET A 504 29.21 5.94 -5.23
C MET A 504 30.71 5.80 -5.58
N PRO A 505 31.04 5.69 -6.87
CA PRO A 505 32.42 5.73 -7.34
C PRO A 505 32.98 7.15 -7.31
N ALA A 506 34.15 7.31 -6.70
CA ALA A 506 35.01 8.45 -7.00
C ALA A 506 35.51 8.34 -8.45
N PHE A 507 35.07 9.24 -9.32
CA PHE A 507 35.63 9.39 -10.66
C PHE A 507 36.96 10.16 -10.58
N PRO A 508 37.94 9.89 -11.46
CA PRO A 508 39.25 10.54 -11.39
C PRO A 508 39.22 11.97 -11.97
N ASP A 509 39.58 12.96 -11.15
CA ASP A 509 39.61 14.42 -11.45
C ASP A 509 40.35 14.85 -12.74
N ASN A 510 41.11 13.94 -13.36
CA ASN A 510 42.03 14.22 -14.47
C ASN A 510 41.38 14.16 -15.87
N ILE A 511 40.05 14.21 -15.96
CA ILE A 511 39.31 14.32 -17.22
C ILE A 511 38.77 15.75 -17.35
N PRO A 512 39.53 16.70 -17.93
CA PRO A 512 39.05 18.05 -18.13
C PRO A 512 37.94 18.05 -19.19
N SER A 513 36.70 18.25 -18.76
CA SER A 513 35.65 18.75 -19.63
C SER A 513 36.11 20.08 -20.23
N SER A 514 36.09 20.22 -21.56
CA SER A 514 36.63 21.40 -22.25
C SER A 514 35.72 22.63 -22.18
N GLU A 515 34.71 22.60 -21.32
CA GLU A 515 33.59 23.53 -21.21
C GLU A 515 33.16 23.63 -19.74
N GLU A 516 32.80 24.83 -19.29
CA GLU A 516 32.21 25.05 -17.97
C GLU A 516 30.80 24.41 -17.92
N PHE A 517 30.70 23.22 -17.34
CA PHE A 517 29.46 22.48 -17.22
C PHE A 517 28.72 22.85 -15.92
N ASN A 518 27.54 23.45 -16.04
CA ASN A 518 26.65 23.69 -14.90
C ASN A 518 25.63 22.54 -14.79
N SER A 519 25.86 21.64 -13.83
CA SER A 519 25.02 20.46 -13.60
C SER A 519 23.59 20.81 -13.20
N ALA A 520 23.38 21.81 -12.35
CA ALA A 520 22.05 22.26 -11.94
C ALA A 520 21.23 22.83 -13.12
N ALA A 521 21.86 23.59 -14.02
CA ALA A 521 21.22 24.11 -15.23
C ALA A 521 20.89 23.00 -16.25
N TYR A 522 21.77 21.99 -16.40
CA TYR A 522 21.48 20.80 -17.20
C TYR A 522 20.30 20.01 -16.64
N LEU A 523 20.30 19.72 -15.33
CA LEU A 523 19.21 19.00 -14.66
C LEU A 523 17.89 19.79 -14.73
N HIS A 524 17.92 21.12 -14.58
CA HIS A 524 16.75 21.97 -14.79
C HIS A 524 16.23 21.85 -16.22
N GLY A 525 17.10 21.89 -17.24
CA GLY A 525 16.73 21.70 -18.63
C GLY A 525 16.09 20.32 -18.90
N LEU A 526 16.68 19.26 -18.34
CA LEU A 526 16.18 17.89 -18.42
C LEU A 526 14.78 17.76 -17.78
N PHE A 527 14.64 18.09 -16.49
CA PHE A 527 13.36 17.98 -15.80
C PHE A 527 12.28 18.91 -16.37
N THR A 528 12.66 20.10 -16.88
CA THR A 528 11.72 20.99 -17.59
C THR A 528 11.20 20.34 -18.87
N SER A 529 12.08 19.68 -19.63
CA SER A 529 11.71 18.98 -20.88
C SER A 529 10.82 17.76 -20.63
N THR A 530 10.94 17.12 -19.47
CA THR A 530 10.13 15.95 -19.07
C THR A 530 8.82 16.34 -18.35
N THR A 531 8.44 17.63 -18.29
CA THR A 531 7.31 18.08 -17.44
C THR A 531 5.95 17.44 -17.77
N GLY A 532 5.45 16.68 -16.79
CA GLY A 532 4.14 16.04 -16.77
C GLY A 532 3.99 15.28 -15.44
N SER A 533 2.92 14.50 -15.27
CA SER A 533 2.85 13.51 -14.17
C SER A 533 3.83 12.35 -14.36
N THR A 534 4.42 12.24 -15.55
CA THR A 534 5.36 11.21 -16.00
C THR A 534 6.71 11.22 -15.29
N ILE A 535 7.20 12.35 -14.76
CA ILE A 535 8.50 12.40 -14.04
C ILE A 535 8.52 11.40 -12.87
N TRP A 536 7.39 11.22 -12.20
CA TRP A 536 7.22 10.39 -11.00
C TRP A 536 6.83 8.93 -11.31
N THR A 537 6.93 8.50 -12.58
CA THR A 537 6.72 7.12 -13.01
C THR A 537 8.04 6.46 -13.42
N SER A 538 8.05 5.13 -13.52
CA SER A 538 9.21 4.39 -14.05
C SER A 538 9.61 4.83 -15.47
N GLU A 539 8.67 5.35 -16.27
CA GLU A 539 8.96 5.91 -17.59
C GLU A 539 9.72 7.25 -17.50
N GLY A 540 9.37 8.11 -16.52
CA GLY A 540 10.16 9.30 -16.19
C GLY A 540 11.56 8.94 -15.72
N THR A 541 11.68 7.92 -14.87
CA THR A 541 12.97 7.41 -14.37
C THR A 541 13.85 6.89 -15.52
N THR A 542 13.30 6.14 -16.49
CA THR A 542 14.08 5.67 -17.66
C THR A 542 14.44 6.80 -18.63
N LEU A 543 13.57 7.79 -18.84
CA LEU A 543 13.90 8.97 -19.65
C LEU A 543 15.05 9.78 -19.06
N VAL A 544 15.07 9.98 -17.73
CA VAL A 544 16.18 10.65 -17.03
C VAL A 544 17.47 9.81 -17.14
N TYR A 545 17.41 8.49 -16.95
CA TYR A 545 18.56 7.61 -17.13
C TYR A 545 19.15 7.70 -18.56
N ASN A 546 18.29 7.69 -19.58
CA ASN A 546 18.72 7.72 -20.98
C ASN A 546 19.45 9.04 -21.31
N ALA A 547 18.98 10.18 -20.81
CA ALA A 547 19.69 11.45 -20.97
C ALA A 547 21.07 11.47 -20.27
N LEU A 548 21.17 10.86 -19.08
CA LEU A 548 22.44 10.71 -18.34
C LEU A 548 23.40 9.70 -19.01
N SER A 549 22.92 8.87 -19.93
CA SER A 549 23.74 7.94 -20.72
C SER A 549 24.49 8.63 -21.86
N GLU A 550 24.08 9.85 -22.25
CA GLU A 550 24.81 10.67 -23.24
C GLU A 550 25.97 11.47 -22.61
N LEU A 551 26.14 11.41 -21.29
CA LEU A 551 27.15 12.16 -20.54
C LEU A 551 28.46 11.37 -20.34
N ASP A 552 29.57 12.10 -20.46
CA ASP A 552 30.90 11.68 -20.07
C ASP A 552 31.08 11.63 -18.54
N THR A 553 32.12 10.93 -18.09
CA THR A 553 32.45 10.74 -16.67
C THR A 553 32.77 12.05 -15.93
N GLY A 554 33.28 13.08 -16.60
CA GLY A 554 33.54 14.39 -15.99
C GLY A 554 32.26 15.13 -15.65
N ARG A 555 31.33 15.22 -16.61
CA ARG A 555 29.98 15.78 -16.38
C ARG A 555 29.17 14.95 -15.40
N LEU A 556 29.31 13.61 -15.40
CA LEU A 556 28.67 12.72 -14.43
C LEU A 556 29.18 12.96 -13.01
N SER A 557 30.48 13.20 -12.80
CA SER A 557 31.02 13.59 -11.49
C SER A 557 30.39 14.90 -11.00
N SER A 558 30.35 15.94 -11.85
CA SER A 558 29.72 17.23 -11.53
C SER A 558 28.21 17.15 -11.20
N ILE A 559 27.52 16.09 -11.63
CA ILE A 559 26.14 15.77 -11.23
C ILE A 559 26.07 15.06 -9.88
N LEU A 560 27.06 14.24 -9.52
CA LEU A 560 27.19 13.66 -8.18
C LEU A 560 27.59 14.72 -7.14
N ASP A 561 28.51 15.63 -7.47
CA ASP A 561 28.91 16.74 -6.60
C ASP A 561 27.69 17.61 -6.26
N GLY A 562 26.92 18.01 -7.29
CA GLY A 562 25.67 18.75 -7.11
C GLY A 562 24.54 17.93 -6.46
N LEU A 563 24.59 16.59 -6.50
CA LEU A 563 23.66 15.72 -5.77
C LEU A 563 23.96 15.73 -4.27
N ASP A 564 25.22 15.80 -3.85
CA ASP A 564 25.60 15.93 -2.43
C ASP A 564 25.10 17.28 -1.84
N ASP A 565 25.29 18.37 -2.58
CA ASP A 565 24.74 19.69 -2.23
C ASP A 565 23.20 19.70 -2.17
N HIS A 566 22.52 18.98 -3.08
CA HIS A 566 21.06 18.83 -3.02
C HIS A 566 20.57 17.89 -1.90
N LEU A 567 21.32 16.84 -1.57
CA LEU A 567 20.99 15.90 -0.48
C LEU A 567 21.13 16.57 0.89
N SER A 568 22.27 17.21 1.16
CA SER A 568 22.49 17.99 2.38
C SER A 568 21.50 19.16 2.49
N THR A 569 21.20 19.84 1.38
CA THR A 569 20.10 20.81 1.30
C THR A 569 18.75 20.21 1.71
N ALA A 570 18.40 19.02 1.20
CA ALA A 570 17.13 18.36 1.51
C ALA A 570 17.04 17.90 2.97
N GLU A 571 18.14 17.40 3.56
CA GLU A 571 18.24 17.06 4.99
C GLU A 571 18.00 18.29 5.87
N VAL A 572 18.71 19.39 5.62
CA VAL A 572 18.55 20.65 6.37
C VAL A 572 17.12 21.18 6.24
N LEU A 573 16.52 21.11 5.05
CA LEU A 573 15.14 21.51 4.81
C LEU A 573 14.12 20.62 5.55
N ALA A 574 14.34 19.30 5.58
CA ALA A 574 13.49 18.36 6.33
C ALA A 574 13.60 18.61 7.85
N ARG A 575 14.82 18.79 8.37
CA ARG A 575 15.10 19.12 9.78
C ARG A 575 14.37 20.38 10.25
N TRP A 576 14.19 21.37 9.38
CA TRP A 576 13.44 22.60 9.68
C TRP A 576 11.97 22.57 9.22
N ASN A 577 11.38 21.38 9.04
CA ASN A 577 9.96 21.17 8.70
C ASN A 577 9.52 21.81 7.37
N VAL A 578 10.43 21.89 6.40
CA VAL A 578 10.14 22.28 5.00
C VAL A 578 10.65 21.20 4.02
N PRO A 579 10.29 19.91 4.18
CA PRO A 579 10.79 18.84 3.32
C PRO A 579 10.46 19.10 1.85
N ALA A 580 11.45 18.90 0.97
CA ALA A 580 11.37 19.13 -0.46
C ALA A 580 12.06 18.00 -1.24
N ARG A 581 11.46 17.61 -2.38
CA ARG A 581 12.04 16.57 -3.25
C ARG A 581 13.27 17.10 -3.99
N LEU A 582 14.24 16.24 -4.28
CA LEU A 582 15.47 16.62 -4.99
C LEU A 582 15.19 17.28 -6.35
N ALA A 583 14.26 16.75 -7.15
CA ALA A 583 13.86 17.41 -8.41
C ALA A 583 13.07 18.71 -8.19
N ASP A 584 12.36 18.89 -7.06
CA ASP A 584 11.71 20.16 -6.74
C ASP A 584 12.71 21.26 -6.35
N LEU A 585 13.88 20.90 -5.79
CA LEU A 585 14.96 21.87 -5.56
C LEU A 585 15.40 22.51 -6.87
N VAL A 586 15.72 21.66 -7.86
CA VAL A 586 16.12 22.06 -9.20
C VAL A 586 14.99 22.77 -9.94
N LEU A 587 13.77 22.22 -9.96
CA LEU A 587 12.65 22.77 -10.75
C LEU A 587 12.05 24.08 -10.20
N ARG A 588 12.19 24.37 -8.90
CA ARG A 588 11.50 25.52 -8.27
C ARG A 588 12.42 26.63 -7.80
N PHE A 589 13.63 26.30 -7.33
CA PHE A 589 14.51 27.25 -6.66
C PHE A 589 15.72 27.68 -7.49
N HIS A 590 16.32 26.77 -8.29
CA HIS A 590 17.42 27.12 -9.20
C HIS A 590 17.03 28.28 -10.12
N GLY A 591 17.85 29.33 -10.17
CA GLY A 591 17.61 30.52 -10.99
C GLY A 591 16.45 31.44 -10.53
N ASN A 592 15.71 31.09 -9.47
CA ASN A 592 14.47 31.79 -9.08
C ASN A 592 14.56 32.43 -7.68
N LYS A 593 15.24 33.57 -7.59
CA LYS A 593 15.39 34.37 -6.37
C LYS A 593 14.07 34.63 -5.62
N THR A 594 12.94 34.76 -6.32
CA THR A 594 11.62 34.99 -5.67
C THR A 594 11.04 33.76 -4.98
N ALA A 595 11.39 32.55 -5.44
CA ALA A 595 11.04 31.30 -4.78
C ALA A 595 11.97 31.03 -3.60
N GLN A 596 13.27 31.30 -3.77
CA GLN A 596 14.27 31.20 -2.70
C GLN A 596 13.94 32.12 -1.51
N GLN A 597 13.60 33.39 -1.76
CA GLN A 597 13.18 34.32 -0.70
C GLN A 597 11.95 33.82 0.08
N LYS A 598 10.99 33.16 -0.61
CA LYS A 598 9.83 32.54 0.05
C LYS A 598 10.22 31.31 0.86
N LEU A 599 11.12 30.46 0.36
CA LEU A 599 11.65 29.31 1.07
C LEU A 599 12.38 29.74 2.37
N ALA A 600 13.31 30.69 2.25
CA ALA A 600 14.02 31.29 3.39
C ALA A 600 13.07 31.96 4.40
N THR A 601 12.02 32.65 3.92
CA THR A 601 10.98 33.21 4.81
C THR A 601 10.22 32.11 5.55
N LYS A 602 9.87 31.01 4.87
CA LYS A 602 9.15 29.88 5.47
C LYS A 602 9.98 29.20 6.57
N ILE A 603 11.26 28.95 6.29
CA ILE A 603 12.23 28.39 7.24
C ILE A 603 12.35 29.31 8.47
N ALA A 604 12.60 30.60 8.27
CA ALA A 604 12.75 31.59 9.35
C ALA A 604 11.48 31.80 10.19
N ARG A 605 10.29 31.53 9.62
CA ARG A 605 8.99 31.59 10.31
C ARG A 605 8.57 30.25 10.97
N GLN A 606 9.32 29.17 10.78
CA GLN A 606 9.02 27.83 11.34
C GLN A 606 7.60 27.33 10.98
N GLU A 607 7.12 27.60 9.75
CA GLU A 607 5.73 27.32 9.38
C GLU A 607 5.39 25.82 9.44
N GLY A 608 4.67 25.43 10.50
CA GLY A 608 4.25 24.07 10.80
C GLY A 608 5.19 23.27 11.72
N GLY A 609 6.31 23.86 12.15
CA GLY A 609 7.25 23.23 13.08
C GLY A 609 6.85 23.37 14.55
N ILE A 610 7.65 22.77 15.44
CA ILE A 610 7.57 23.01 16.88
C ILE A 610 8.24 24.38 17.17
N GLU A 611 7.61 25.22 18.00
CA GLU A 611 8.22 26.51 18.40
C GLU A 611 9.55 26.29 19.13
N MET A 612 10.67 26.74 18.55
CA MET A 612 11.99 26.72 19.21
C MET A 612 12.04 27.72 20.37
N GLU A 613 12.71 27.34 21.46
CA GLU A 613 12.80 28.12 22.70
C GLU A 613 14.24 28.45 23.14
N SER A 614 15.24 27.67 22.72
CA SER A 614 16.65 27.89 23.10
C SER A 614 17.34 28.90 22.18
N GLU A 615 18.27 29.67 22.73
CA GLU A 615 19.15 30.57 21.98
C GLU A 615 20.02 29.78 20.98
N GLU A 616 20.57 28.65 21.45
CA GLU A 616 21.41 27.72 20.68
C GLU A 616 20.68 27.15 19.45
N GLU A 617 19.39 26.86 19.55
CA GLU A 617 18.57 26.33 18.45
C GLU A 617 18.47 27.35 17.29
N TRP A 618 18.28 28.63 17.62
CA TRP A 618 18.16 29.70 16.64
C TRP A 618 19.52 30.12 16.05
N GLU A 619 20.62 29.99 16.80
CA GLU A 619 21.97 30.15 16.25
C GLU A 619 22.26 29.07 15.20
N VAL A 620 21.98 27.79 15.50
CA VAL A 620 22.11 26.68 14.54
C VAL A 620 21.17 26.85 13.32
N LEU A 621 19.98 27.44 13.49
CA LEU A 621 19.11 27.80 12.37
C LEU A 621 19.72 28.87 11.46
N LEU A 622 20.38 29.89 12.04
CA LEU A 622 21.07 30.91 11.25
C LEU A 622 22.27 30.33 10.50
N GLU A 623 23.07 29.47 11.15
CA GLU A 623 24.17 28.74 10.51
C GLU A 623 23.66 27.89 9.34
N ALA A 624 22.59 27.10 9.52
CA ALA A 624 22.02 26.28 8.45
C ALA A 624 21.44 27.14 7.30
N MET A 625 20.83 28.29 7.60
CA MET A 625 20.35 29.23 6.56
C MET A 625 21.50 29.86 5.77
N ILE A 626 22.67 30.07 6.39
CA ILE A 626 23.90 30.52 5.70
C ILE A 626 24.53 29.36 4.90
N GLU A 627 24.46 28.12 5.41
CA GLU A 627 24.90 26.94 4.66
C GLU A 627 24.08 26.73 3.38
N LEU A 628 22.76 26.87 3.46
CA LEU A 628 21.86 26.83 2.30
C LEU A 628 22.12 27.94 1.26
N SER A 629 22.88 28.99 1.60
CA SER A 629 23.26 30.09 0.70
C SER A 629 24.52 29.83 -0.12
N GLN A 630 25.20 28.71 0.10
CA GLN A 630 26.41 28.38 -0.65
C GLN A 630 26.06 28.09 -2.12
N PRO A 631 26.97 28.40 -3.07
CA PRO A 631 26.70 28.21 -4.49
C PRO A 631 26.36 26.74 -4.80
N GLY A 632 25.31 26.51 -5.57
CA GLY A 632 24.80 25.17 -5.87
C GLY A 632 23.64 24.70 -4.96
N ARG A 633 23.36 25.39 -3.85
CA ARG A 633 22.29 25.04 -2.90
C ARG A 633 21.01 25.85 -3.10
N ALA A 634 19.95 25.51 -2.37
CA ALA A 634 18.61 26.03 -2.63
C ALA A 634 18.42 27.56 -2.42
N LEU A 635 19.37 28.28 -1.82
CA LEU A 635 19.33 29.74 -1.64
C LEU A 635 20.52 30.47 -2.31
N ASP A 636 21.13 29.88 -3.35
CA ASP A 636 22.33 30.36 -4.05
C ASP A 636 22.26 31.79 -4.64
N LEU A 637 21.07 32.38 -4.80
CA LEU A 637 20.88 33.76 -5.28
C LEU A 637 20.66 34.77 -4.14
N LEU A 638 20.75 34.36 -2.87
CA LEU A 638 20.54 35.21 -1.71
C LEU A 638 21.86 35.48 -0.98
N ASP A 639 22.30 36.73 -1.00
CA ASP A 639 23.47 37.15 -0.23
C ASP A 639 23.26 36.91 1.28
N GLN A 640 24.35 36.69 2.02
CA GLN A 640 24.32 36.53 3.48
C GLN A 640 23.61 37.70 4.19
N GLU A 641 23.67 38.91 3.62
CA GLU A 641 22.92 40.09 4.04
C GLU A 641 21.40 39.99 3.82
N GLU A 642 20.92 39.33 2.76
CA GLU A 642 19.48 39.10 2.55
C GLU A 642 18.97 38.00 3.50
N ILE A 643 19.74 36.93 3.66
CA ILE A 643 19.37 35.80 4.52
C ILE A 643 19.30 36.20 5.99
N THR A 644 20.28 36.97 6.49
CA THR A 644 20.22 37.53 7.84
C THR A 644 19.00 38.44 8.03
N LYS A 645 18.64 39.27 7.04
CA LYS A 645 17.40 40.09 7.09
C LYS A 645 16.14 39.23 7.15
N LEU A 646 16.06 38.12 6.39
CA LEU A 646 14.93 37.19 6.42
C LEU A 646 14.85 36.39 7.72
N PHE A 647 16.00 35.91 8.24
CA PHE A 647 16.11 35.25 9.55
C PHE A 647 15.62 36.16 10.67
N PHE A 648 16.13 37.40 10.76
CA PHE A 648 15.72 38.35 11.79
C PHE A 648 14.26 38.79 11.62
N ALA A 649 13.72 38.87 10.41
CA ALA A 649 12.29 39.07 10.19
C ALA A 649 11.46 37.91 10.79
N GLY A 650 11.82 36.66 10.49
CA GLY A 650 11.18 35.46 11.05
C GLY A 650 11.23 35.42 12.58
N LEU A 651 12.42 35.57 13.15
CA LEU A 651 12.66 35.62 14.60
C LEU A 651 11.88 36.74 15.30
N LEU A 652 11.71 37.91 14.67
CA LEU A 652 10.86 38.97 15.20
C LEU A 652 9.36 38.61 15.11
N THR A 653 8.91 37.99 14.03
CA THR A 653 7.50 37.55 13.87
C THR A 653 7.11 36.35 14.75
N SER A 654 8.06 35.52 15.18
CA SER A 654 7.83 34.50 16.23
C SER A 654 7.74 35.09 17.65
N GLY A 655 7.95 36.40 17.82
CA GLY A 655 7.78 37.12 19.08
C GLY A 655 8.90 36.92 20.10
N LYS A 656 10.02 36.25 19.73
CA LYS A 656 11.14 35.89 20.62
C LYS A 656 12.07 37.11 20.85
N PHE A 657 11.51 38.27 21.20
CA PHE A 657 12.20 39.58 21.23
C PHE A 657 13.45 39.65 22.12
N LYS A 658 13.52 38.86 23.20
CA LYS A 658 14.72 38.80 24.05
C LYS A 658 15.91 38.23 23.28
N LEU A 659 15.65 37.19 22.49
CA LEU A 659 16.64 36.47 21.68
C LEU A 659 17.07 37.31 20.47
N ALA A 660 16.12 37.95 19.79
CA ALA A 660 16.47 38.96 18.76
C ALA A 660 17.41 40.04 19.32
N LYS A 661 17.22 40.44 20.58
CA LYS A 661 18.06 41.46 21.23
C LYS A 661 19.45 40.95 21.64
N SER A 662 19.58 39.71 22.12
CA SER A 662 20.90 39.12 22.39
C SER A 662 21.65 38.86 21.08
N LEU A 663 21.02 38.29 20.05
CA LEU A 663 21.64 38.06 18.74
C LEU A 663 22.09 39.35 18.03
N PHE A 664 21.30 40.43 18.07
CA PHE A 664 21.76 41.76 17.61
C PHE A 664 22.91 42.36 18.45
N SER A 665 23.21 41.79 19.62
CA SER A 665 24.28 42.25 20.54
C SER A 665 25.48 41.31 20.59
N SER A 666 25.34 40.03 20.19
CA SER A 666 26.37 38.99 20.25
C SER A 666 27.17 38.86 18.97
N THR A 667 26.66 39.33 17.81
CA THR A 667 27.37 39.39 16.52
C THR A 667 28.62 40.27 16.58
N THR A 668 29.70 39.69 17.12
CA THR A 668 31.00 40.32 17.33
C THR A 668 31.99 39.95 16.21
N GLU A 669 31.73 38.85 15.50
CA GLU A 669 32.60 38.28 14.45
C GLU A 669 31.88 37.97 13.12
N GLY A 670 30.57 38.19 13.03
CA GLY A 670 29.76 38.02 11.80
C GLY A 670 29.37 39.35 11.13
N PRO A 671 28.83 39.32 9.89
CA PRO A 671 28.37 40.53 9.20
C PRO A 671 27.16 41.15 9.92
N SER A 672 27.41 42.21 10.67
CA SER A 672 26.39 42.89 11.46
C SER A 672 25.44 43.70 10.57
N LEU A 673 24.15 43.44 10.68
CA LEU A 673 23.11 44.27 10.05
C LEU A 673 23.20 45.70 10.58
N ASP A 674 23.30 46.68 9.68
CA ASP A 674 23.37 48.10 10.06
C ASP A 674 22.17 48.53 10.92
N ALA A 675 22.40 49.47 11.82
CA ALA A 675 21.40 49.96 12.77
C ALA A 675 20.14 50.55 12.09
N SER A 676 20.22 51.09 10.86
CA SER A 676 19.03 51.49 10.11
C SER A 676 18.21 50.29 9.65
N THR A 677 18.87 49.21 9.21
CA THR A 677 18.19 47.97 8.79
C THR A 677 17.56 47.24 9.98
N GLN A 678 18.22 47.23 11.16
CA GLN A 678 17.64 46.71 12.40
C GLN A 678 16.41 47.52 12.84
N GLU A 679 16.47 48.86 12.76
CA GLU A 679 15.33 49.74 13.03
C GLU A 679 14.16 49.44 12.08
N GLU A 680 14.43 49.24 10.79
CA GLU A 680 13.41 49.00 9.77
C GLU A 680 12.76 47.62 9.89
N LEU A 681 13.53 46.56 10.18
CA LEU A 681 12.99 45.22 10.47
C LEU A 681 12.10 45.21 11.73
N VAL A 682 12.54 45.86 12.81
CA VAL A 682 11.76 45.94 14.06
C VAL A 682 10.49 46.77 13.89
N ILE A 683 10.52 47.84 13.09
CA ILE A 683 9.30 48.59 12.76
C ILE A 683 8.38 47.77 11.84
N ALA A 684 8.92 46.98 10.89
CA ALA A 684 8.10 46.12 10.02
C ALA A 684 7.36 45.04 10.83
N ALA A 685 8.07 44.28 11.67
CA ALA A 685 7.46 43.25 12.52
C ALA A 685 6.46 43.84 13.54
N SER A 686 6.79 44.99 14.16
CA SER A 686 5.86 45.72 15.03
C SER A 686 4.58 46.14 14.29
N ARG A 687 4.70 46.51 13.01
CA ARG A 687 3.54 46.85 12.17
C ARG A 687 2.70 45.63 11.85
N GLU A 688 3.30 44.51 11.45
CA GLU A 688 2.61 43.23 11.19
C GLU A 688 1.80 42.77 12.41
N PHE A 689 2.39 42.78 13.63
CA PHE A 689 1.65 42.48 14.86
C PHE A 689 0.49 43.45 15.14
N TYR A 690 0.66 44.74 14.85
CA TYR A 690 -0.42 45.73 15.05
C TYR A 690 -1.52 45.60 14.00
N ASP A 691 -1.20 45.40 12.73
CA ASP A 691 -2.18 45.35 11.64
C ASP A 691 -3.01 44.06 11.67
N ASN A 692 -2.46 42.98 12.21
CA ASN A 692 -3.18 41.73 12.48
C ASN A 692 -4.03 41.75 13.76
N ALA A 693 -3.82 42.71 14.68
CA ALA A 693 -4.46 42.68 16.00
C ALA A 693 -5.97 42.95 15.95
N GLU A 694 -6.78 42.07 16.54
CA GLU A 694 -8.25 42.21 16.56
C GLU A 694 -8.75 43.46 17.31
N SER A 695 -7.97 43.97 18.27
CA SER A 695 -8.40 45.02 19.19
C SER A 695 -7.25 45.91 19.64
N GLY A 696 -7.44 47.22 19.54
CA GLY A 696 -6.41 48.23 19.87
C GLY A 696 -5.99 48.30 21.34
N ASN A 697 -6.56 47.50 22.25
CA ASN A 697 -6.12 47.49 23.65
C ASN A 697 -4.70 46.92 23.79
N LEU A 698 -3.76 47.70 24.32
CA LEU A 698 -2.35 47.38 24.56
C LEU A 698 -2.12 46.08 25.38
N HIS A 699 -3.13 45.64 26.14
CA HIS A 699 -3.03 44.44 26.98
C HIS A 699 -3.45 43.15 26.23
N THR A 700 -3.90 43.24 24.97
CA THR A 700 -4.12 42.09 24.09
C THR A 700 -2.79 41.51 23.62
N ARG A 701 -2.77 40.22 23.22
CA ARG A 701 -1.54 39.50 22.84
C ARG A 701 -0.77 40.26 21.76
N GLU A 702 -1.44 40.64 20.67
CA GLU A 702 -0.78 41.20 19.48
C GLU A 702 -0.39 42.66 19.64
N MET A 703 -1.24 43.52 20.22
CA MET A 703 -0.85 44.90 20.52
C MET A 703 0.31 44.96 21.53
N LYS A 704 0.36 44.02 22.48
CA LYS A 704 1.51 43.88 23.38
C LYS A 704 2.76 43.43 22.62
N MET A 705 2.67 42.43 21.75
CA MET A 705 3.80 41.99 20.92
C MET A 705 4.32 43.12 20.03
N ALA A 706 3.44 43.89 19.39
CA ALA A 706 3.79 45.08 18.62
C ALA A 706 4.57 46.12 19.45
N TYR A 707 4.17 46.36 20.70
CA TYR A 707 4.82 47.31 21.60
C TYR A 707 6.14 46.80 22.19
N ASP A 708 6.21 45.52 22.58
CA ASP A 708 7.40 44.90 23.16
C ASP A 708 8.48 44.66 22.08
N CYS A 709 8.10 44.40 20.83
CA CYS A 709 9.00 44.36 19.66
C CYS A 709 9.83 45.65 19.55
N LEU A 710 9.19 46.82 19.73
CA LEU A 710 9.82 48.14 19.71
C LEU A 710 10.75 48.41 20.92
N THR A 711 11.03 47.42 21.77
CA THR A 711 12.02 47.49 22.86
C THR A 711 13.35 46.78 22.54
N VAL A 712 13.41 46.03 21.42
CA VAL A 712 14.62 45.32 20.97
C VAL A 712 15.75 46.34 20.70
N VAL A 713 15.53 47.23 19.73
CA VAL A 713 16.49 48.24 19.25
C VAL A 713 16.48 49.51 20.14
N PRO A 714 17.60 50.27 20.23
CA PRO A 714 17.67 51.56 20.93
C PRO A 714 16.58 52.55 20.48
N GLN A 715 16.15 53.42 21.40
CA GLN A 715 14.93 54.23 21.21
C GLN A 715 15.16 55.49 20.35
N THR A 716 15.22 55.28 19.04
CA THR A 716 15.29 56.32 17.99
C THR A 716 14.01 57.18 17.93
N LEU A 717 14.00 58.17 17.02
CA LEU A 717 12.80 58.98 16.76
C LEU A 717 11.72 58.23 15.95
N LYS A 718 12.09 57.31 15.04
CA LYS A 718 11.08 56.50 14.31
C LYS A 718 10.38 55.54 15.29
N ILE A 719 11.17 54.80 16.09
CA ILE A 719 10.67 53.82 17.08
C ILE A 719 9.77 54.49 18.11
N LYS A 720 10.15 55.65 18.66
CA LYS A 720 9.29 56.42 19.59
C LYS A 720 7.94 56.77 18.97
N ARG A 721 7.93 57.32 17.75
CA ARG A 721 6.68 57.70 17.06
C ARG A 721 5.75 56.51 16.81
N GLU A 722 6.28 55.31 16.55
CA GLU A 722 5.46 54.10 16.42
C GLU A 722 4.93 53.64 17.80
N ARG A 723 5.75 53.65 18.86
CA ARG A 723 5.31 53.34 20.24
C ARG A 723 4.23 54.29 20.75
N ASP A 724 4.41 55.59 20.51
CA ASP A 724 3.46 56.65 20.83
C ASP A 724 2.12 56.39 20.10
N PHE A 725 2.17 56.02 18.82
CA PHE A 725 0.99 55.71 18.02
C PHE A 725 0.24 54.45 18.50
N ILE A 726 0.95 53.42 18.94
CA ILE A 726 0.39 52.23 19.60
C ILE A 726 -0.30 52.62 20.92
N GLU A 727 0.31 53.46 21.75
CA GLU A 727 -0.31 53.93 23.00
C GLU A 727 -1.54 54.82 22.74
N ALA A 728 -1.50 55.69 21.72
CA ALA A 728 -2.66 56.46 21.27
C ALA A 728 -3.80 55.54 20.83
N THR A 729 -3.51 54.50 20.04
CA THR A 729 -4.50 53.51 19.59
C THR A 729 -5.19 52.83 20.78
N SER A 730 -4.44 52.43 21.80
CA SER A 730 -5.02 51.81 23.01
C SER A 730 -5.86 52.75 23.86
N ARG A 731 -5.60 54.05 23.81
CA ARG A 731 -6.45 55.06 24.45
C ARG A 731 -7.71 55.34 23.63
N LEU A 732 -7.58 55.47 22.31
CA LEU A 732 -8.70 55.65 21.38
C LEU A 732 -9.69 54.47 21.43
N ALA A 733 -9.18 53.24 21.42
CA ALA A 733 -9.99 52.02 21.57
C ALA A 733 -10.81 51.98 22.88
N SER A 734 -10.29 52.59 23.96
CA SER A 734 -11.01 52.64 25.25
C SER A 734 -12.30 53.47 25.22
N PHE A 735 -12.42 54.41 24.28
CA PHE A 735 -13.63 55.20 24.04
C PHE A 735 -14.67 54.47 23.18
N LYS A 736 -14.41 53.23 22.73
CA LYS A 736 -15.30 52.43 21.88
C LYS A 736 -15.72 53.16 20.59
N ILE A 737 -14.75 53.71 19.88
CA ILE A 737 -14.97 54.42 18.63
C ILE A 737 -15.47 53.43 17.57
N GLU A 738 -16.70 53.63 17.09
CA GLU A 738 -17.27 52.83 16.01
C GLU A 738 -16.81 53.33 14.63
N SER A 739 -16.56 52.39 13.72
CA SER A 739 -16.24 52.66 12.32
C SER A 739 -17.51 52.65 11.47
N GLN A 740 -18.35 51.64 11.69
CA GLN A 740 -19.73 51.51 11.20
C GLN A 740 -20.64 51.11 12.38
N ALA A 741 -21.95 51.26 12.25
CA ALA A 741 -22.89 51.07 13.36
C ALA A 741 -22.75 49.67 14.03
N GLY A 742 -22.35 49.66 15.30
CA GLY A 742 -22.11 48.45 16.09
C GLY A 742 -20.75 47.76 15.87
N ILE A 743 -19.87 48.29 15.01
CA ILE A 743 -18.55 47.73 14.72
C ILE A 743 -17.46 48.70 15.19
N LEU A 744 -16.67 48.25 16.18
CA LEU A 744 -15.52 49.00 16.71
C LEU A 744 -14.41 49.11 15.65
N MET A 745 -13.74 50.25 15.62
CA MET A 745 -12.60 50.49 14.73
C MET A 745 -11.40 49.60 15.08
N SER A 746 -10.90 48.87 14.10
CA SER A 746 -9.71 48.01 14.23
C SER A 746 -8.40 48.83 14.23
N PRO A 747 -7.28 48.29 14.77
CA PRO A 747 -5.96 48.93 14.71
C PRO A 747 -5.56 49.33 13.29
N ILE A 748 -5.68 48.44 12.31
CA ILE A 748 -5.35 48.72 10.91
C ILE A 748 -6.17 49.90 10.35
N GLU A 749 -7.46 50.04 10.71
CA GLU A 749 -8.26 51.21 10.35
C GLU A 749 -7.77 52.51 11.01
N PHE A 750 -7.36 52.48 12.29
CA PHE A 750 -6.74 53.63 12.95
C PHE A 750 -5.45 54.07 12.25
N ARG A 751 -4.65 53.12 11.70
CA ARG A 751 -3.42 53.40 10.95
C ARG A 751 -3.68 53.91 9.54
N LEU A 752 -4.69 53.40 8.84
CA LEU A 752 -5.04 53.79 7.46
C LEU A 752 -5.83 55.11 7.35
N LYS A 753 -6.32 55.67 8.46
CA LYS A 753 -7.05 56.95 8.47
C LYS A 753 -6.16 58.14 8.03
N PRO A 754 -6.51 58.88 6.94
CA PRO A 754 -5.65 59.92 6.38
C PRO A 754 -5.54 61.15 7.30
N ASN A 755 -6.65 61.59 7.89
CA ASN A 755 -6.68 62.65 8.89
C ASN A 755 -6.85 62.05 10.28
N LYS A 756 -5.75 61.77 10.98
CA LYS A 756 -5.81 61.25 12.36
C LYS A 756 -6.50 62.21 13.35
N LEU A 757 -6.67 63.48 12.98
CA LEU A 757 -7.44 64.47 13.77
C LEU A 757 -8.95 64.14 13.83
N GLU A 758 -9.53 63.49 12.81
CA GLU A 758 -10.94 63.03 12.80
C GLU A 758 -11.24 62.06 13.97
N LEU A 759 -10.21 61.34 14.45
CA LEU A 759 -10.33 60.41 15.56
C LEU A 759 -10.61 61.13 16.89
N ILE A 760 -10.10 62.36 17.05
CA ILE A 760 -10.31 63.19 18.25
C ILE A 760 -11.71 63.82 18.21
N GLU A 761 -12.19 64.21 17.03
CA GLU A 761 -13.57 64.66 16.82
C GLU A 761 -14.56 63.54 17.20
N LYS A 762 -14.36 62.31 16.69
CA LYS A 762 -15.13 61.13 17.09
C LYS A 762 -15.09 60.84 18.60
N VAL A 763 -13.96 61.03 19.28
CA VAL A 763 -13.87 60.87 20.76
C VAL A 763 -14.76 61.87 21.49
N LEU A 764 -14.82 63.13 21.01
CA LEU A 764 -15.66 64.19 21.59
C LEU A 764 -17.15 64.00 21.27
N GLU A 765 -17.50 63.39 20.14
CA GLU A 765 -18.88 62.99 19.81
C GLU A 765 -19.37 61.82 20.68
N VAL A 766 -18.56 60.76 20.81
CA VAL A 766 -18.93 59.53 21.53
C VAL A 766 -18.93 59.76 23.05
N ASN A 767 -17.99 60.55 23.59
CA ASN A 767 -17.87 60.78 25.02
C ASN A 767 -18.10 62.26 25.39
N ARG A 768 -19.35 62.54 25.81
CA ARG A 768 -19.81 63.86 26.26
C ARG A 768 -19.02 64.51 27.41
N THR A 769 -18.19 63.78 28.16
CA THR A 769 -17.34 64.41 29.20
C THR A 769 -15.87 64.56 28.77
N ALA A 770 -15.47 64.07 27.59
CA ALA A 770 -14.07 64.10 27.15
C ALA A 770 -13.49 65.51 27.04
N TYR A 771 -14.31 66.53 26.74
CA TYR A 771 -13.87 67.94 26.69
C TYR A 771 -13.30 68.44 28.04
N GLN A 772 -13.67 67.82 29.17
CA GLN A 772 -13.15 68.16 30.50
C GLN A 772 -11.71 67.69 30.73
N HIS A 773 -11.19 66.84 29.84
CA HIS A 773 -9.87 66.22 29.96
C HIS A 773 -8.90 66.75 28.89
N GLN A 774 -8.76 68.07 28.82
CA GLN A 774 -7.94 68.80 27.85
C GLN A 774 -6.53 68.20 27.67
N GLU A 775 -5.83 67.89 28.76
CA GLU A 775 -4.46 67.33 28.71
C GLU A 775 -4.41 65.93 28.08
N MET A 776 -5.44 65.11 28.27
CA MET A 776 -5.53 63.78 27.67
C MET A 776 -5.71 63.88 26.16
N ILE A 777 -6.50 64.84 25.69
CA ILE A 777 -6.69 65.12 24.26
C ILE A 777 -5.40 65.68 23.64
N ILE A 778 -4.67 66.56 24.33
CA ILE A 778 -3.37 67.06 23.86
C ILE A 778 -2.32 65.93 23.81
N ASP A 779 -2.29 65.02 24.79
CA ASP A 779 -1.40 63.84 24.76
C ASP A 779 -1.75 62.90 23.58
N LEU A 780 -3.04 62.72 23.26
CA LEU A 780 -3.47 62.01 22.05
C LEU A 780 -3.02 62.71 20.75
N VAL A 781 -3.21 64.03 20.63
CA VAL A 781 -2.72 64.82 19.47
C VAL A 781 -1.22 64.61 19.26
N ASN A 782 -0.45 64.70 20.35
CA ASN A 782 0.99 64.54 20.31
C ASN A 782 1.37 63.13 19.82
N LYS A 783 0.76 62.09 20.41
CA LYS A 783 1.07 60.68 20.15
C LYS A 783 0.55 60.14 18.82
N LEU A 784 -0.47 60.76 18.21
CA LEU A 784 -0.89 60.47 16.84
C LEU A 784 0.14 60.91 15.78
N GLY A 785 1.14 61.69 16.18
CA GLY A 785 2.25 62.16 15.36
C GLY A 785 2.32 63.68 15.19
N TYR A 786 1.43 64.44 15.83
CA TYR A 786 1.31 65.90 15.62
C TYR A 786 1.97 66.76 16.71
N GLY A 787 2.79 66.18 17.59
CA GLY A 787 3.35 66.88 18.76
C GLY A 787 4.26 68.08 18.45
N GLU A 788 4.82 68.14 17.24
CA GLU A 788 5.63 69.27 16.75
C GLU A 788 4.78 70.39 16.12
N ASP A 789 3.49 70.15 15.85
CA ASP A 789 2.66 70.99 14.98
C ASP A 789 1.60 71.79 15.75
N SER A 790 1.97 72.96 16.26
CA SER A 790 1.10 73.83 17.07
C SER A 790 -0.21 74.25 16.40
N LEU A 791 -0.28 74.23 15.06
CA LEU A 791 -1.52 74.44 14.30
C LEU A 791 -2.56 73.34 14.58
N ILE A 792 -2.12 72.09 14.70
CA ILE A 792 -2.98 70.93 14.92
C ILE A 792 -3.42 70.87 16.39
N GLN A 793 -2.54 71.28 17.31
CA GLN A 793 -2.91 71.52 18.71
C GLN A 793 -4.00 72.60 18.83
N ILE A 794 -3.92 73.71 18.06
CA ILE A 794 -4.98 74.73 18.00
C ILE A 794 -6.29 74.16 17.42
N LYS A 795 -6.24 73.39 16.33
CA LYS A 795 -7.44 72.75 15.75
C LYS A 795 -8.10 71.75 16.71
N ALA A 796 -7.32 70.97 17.46
CA ALA A 796 -7.86 70.10 18.51
C ALA A 796 -8.47 70.89 19.68
N LEU A 797 -7.87 72.02 20.09
CA LEU A 797 -8.43 72.91 21.11
C LEU A 797 -9.76 73.52 20.67
N SER A 798 -9.94 73.88 19.39
CA SER A 798 -11.23 74.35 18.89
C SER A 798 -12.32 73.26 18.91
N MET A 799 -11.94 71.99 18.68
CA MET A 799 -12.87 70.85 18.82
C MET A 799 -13.33 70.68 20.28
N VAL A 800 -12.41 70.76 21.24
CA VAL A 800 -12.72 70.73 22.68
C VAL A 800 -13.65 71.88 23.07
N ILE A 801 -13.40 73.09 22.56
CA ILE A 801 -14.26 74.26 22.82
C ILE A 801 -15.68 74.04 22.27
N ARG A 802 -15.83 73.55 21.04
CA ARG A 802 -17.14 73.26 20.42
C ARG A 802 -17.93 72.21 21.19
N SER A 803 -17.28 71.14 21.65
CA SER A 803 -17.88 70.13 22.51
C SER A 803 -18.33 70.73 23.86
N ALA A 804 -17.48 71.56 24.49
CA ALA A 804 -17.82 72.25 25.73
C ALA A 804 -18.98 73.26 25.57
N ILE A 805 -19.08 73.94 24.42
CA ILE A 805 -20.22 74.81 24.05
C ILE A 805 -21.50 73.97 23.89
N GLY A 806 -21.44 72.84 23.18
CA GLY A 806 -22.60 71.98 22.92
C GLY A 806 -23.21 71.36 24.17
N GLU A 807 -22.39 70.95 25.14
CA GLU A 807 -22.82 70.47 26.47
C GLU A 807 -22.94 71.62 27.51
N GLY A 808 -22.82 72.88 27.08
CA GLY A 808 -23.11 74.08 27.88
C GLY A 808 -22.10 74.45 28.98
N ASN A 809 -20.91 73.85 29.01
CA ASN A 809 -19.89 74.06 30.03
C ASN A 809 -18.90 75.19 29.64
N ILE A 810 -19.37 76.42 29.83
CA ILE A 810 -18.65 77.65 29.46
C ILE A 810 -17.28 77.77 30.14
N THR A 811 -17.13 77.34 31.40
CA THR A 811 -15.88 77.59 32.16
C THR A 811 -14.71 76.84 31.53
N VAL A 812 -14.87 75.54 31.24
CA VAL A 812 -13.84 74.74 30.56
C VAL A 812 -13.59 75.28 29.14
N GLY A 813 -14.63 75.70 28.42
CA GLY A 813 -14.48 76.35 27.10
C GLY A 813 -13.64 77.62 27.15
N SER A 814 -13.88 78.49 28.15
CA SER A 814 -13.14 79.75 28.31
C SER A 814 -11.66 79.54 28.66
N GLU A 815 -11.36 78.65 29.60
CA GLU A 815 -9.97 78.28 29.97
C GLU A 815 -9.22 77.66 28.79
N THR A 816 -9.91 76.79 28.04
CA THR A 816 -9.38 76.17 26.81
C THR A 816 -9.09 77.20 25.74
N CYS A 817 -9.95 78.21 25.58
CA CYS A 817 -9.77 79.29 24.62
C CYS A 817 -8.61 80.23 24.98
N GLU A 818 -8.43 80.57 26.25
CA GLU A 818 -7.29 81.39 26.70
C GLU A 818 -5.95 80.66 26.47
N ARG A 819 -5.91 79.35 26.72
CA ARG A 819 -4.74 78.51 26.38
C ARG A 819 -4.48 78.45 24.87
N MET A 820 -5.52 78.35 24.05
CA MET A 820 -5.42 78.36 22.59
C MET A 820 -4.91 79.70 22.04
N ILE A 821 -5.39 80.84 22.57
CA ILE A 821 -4.90 82.19 22.24
C ILE A 821 -3.41 82.32 22.62
N SER A 822 -3.02 81.83 23.80
CA SER A 822 -1.62 81.84 24.27
C SER A 822 -0.68 81.06 23.34
N ILE A 823 -1.12 79.92 22.79
CA ILE A 823 -0.36 79.15 21.79
C ILE A 823 -0.24 79.94 20.48
N LEU A 824 -1.31 80.58 20.00
CA LEU A 824 -1.26 81.44 18.81
C LEU A 824 -0.31 82.64 19.00
N GLU A 825 -0.32 83.27 20.17
CA GLU A 825 0.68 84.30 20.50
C GLU A 825 2.10 83.73 20.47
N GLY A 826 2.31 82.54 21.02
CA GLY A 826 3.61 81.85 20.98
C GLY A 826 4.06 81.51 19.54
N MET A 827 3.13 81.24 18.62
CA MET A 827 3.42 81.11 17.19
C MET A 827 3.74 82.47 16.55
N LYS A 828 2.90 83.49 16.76
CA LYS A 828 3.11 84.86 16.24
C LYS A 828 4.41 85.50 16.74
N LYS A 829 4.83 85.22 17.98
CA LYS A 829 6.10 85.66 18.57
C LYS A 829 7.31 84.98 17.90
N ARG A 830 7.26 83.65 17.70
CA ARG A 830 8.33 82.89 17.01
C ARG A 830 8.44 83.23 15.52
N SER A 831 7.30 83.42 14.83
CA SER A 831 7.27 83.78 13.40
C SER A 831 7.85 85.18 13.11
N ARG A 832 8.01 86.06 14.11
CA ARG A 832 8.67 87.36 13.98
C ARG A 832 10.20 87.29 14.05
N GLN A 833 10.78 86.10 14.22
CA GLN A 833 12.23 85.90 14.29
C GLN A 833 12.81 85.14 13.07
N TYR A 834 11.96 84.59 12.19
CA TYR A 834 12.38 83.85 11.01
C TYR A 834 11.40 84.06 9.84
N ASP A 835 11.85 84.71 8.77
CA ASP A 835 11.09 84.93 7.55
C ASP A 835 10.98 83.65 6.70
N GLN A 836 10.09 82.73 7.11
CA GLN A 836 9.72 81.56 6.31
C GLN A 836 8.23 81.61 5.93
N VAL A 837 7.97 81.66 4.62
CA VAL A 837 6.61 81.74 4.04
C VAL A 837 5.69 80.62 4.53
N ARG A 838 6.23 79.41 4.70
CA ARG A 838 5.47 78.22 5.17
C ARG A 838 5.06 78.28 6.65
N THR A 839 5.74 79.08 7.48
CA THR A 839 5.26 79.38 8.84
C THR A 839 4.21 80.48 8.84
N LEU A 840 4.29 81.43 7.92
CA LEU A 840 3.33 82.55 7.85
C LEU A 840 1.92 82.03 7.51
N THR A 841 1.79 81.16 6.50
CA THR A 841 0.50 80.52 6.15
C THR A 841 -0.06 79.65 7.27
N LYS A 842 0.80 78.90 8.00
CA LYS A 842 0.38 78.16 9.20
C LYS A 842 -0.11 79.07 10.34
N VAL A 843 0.42 80.30 10.45
CA VAL A 843 -0.02 81.32 11.41
C VAL A 843 -1.34 81.97 10.98
N GLU A 844 -1.54 82.16 9.67
CA GLU A 844 -2.81 82.63 9.10
C GLU A 844 -3.94 81.61 9.34
N GLU A 845 -3.76 80.34 8.97
CA GLU A 845 -4.69 79.24 9.30
C GLU A 845 -4.98 79.16 10.80
N ALA A 846 -3.93 79.22 11.65
CA ALA A 846 -4.10 79.19 13.09
C ALA A 846 -4.91 80.39 13.60
N SER A 847 -4.69 81.59 13.03
CA SER A 847 -5.47 82.77 13.38
C SER A 847 -6.93 82.66 12.95
N GLU A 848 -7.20 82.04 11.79
CA GLU A 848 -8.56 81.83 11.29
C GLU A 848 -9.37 80.89 12.19
N VAL A 849 -8.76 79.78 12.62
CA VAL A 849 -9.37 78.85 13.59
C VAL A 849 -9.65 79.57 14.91
N VAL A 850 -8.69 80.35 15.42
CA VAL A 850 -8.81 81.02 16.71
C VAL A 850 -9.89 82.11 16.71
N TRP A 851 -9.93 83.03 15.72
CA TRP A 851 -10.93 84.11 15.77
C TRP A 851 -12.36 83.58 15.64
N LYS A 852 -12.60 82.56 14.80
CA LYS A 852 -13.91 81.91 14.67
C LYS A 852 -14.31 81.22 15.98
N THR A 853 -13.38 80.56 16.65
CA THR A 853 -13.66 79.87 17.92
C THR A 853 -13.90 80.87 19.07
N CYS A 854 -13.18 81.99 19.12
CA CYS A 854 -13.44 83.09 20.05
C CYS A 854 -14.83 83.72 19.82
N GLU A 855 -15.23 83.87 18.56
CA GLU A 855 -16.55 84.35 18.16
C GLU A 855 -17.67 83.37 18.55
N GLU A 856 -17.48 82.06 18.31
CA GLU A 856 -18.38 80.98 18.72
C GLU A 856 -18.64 80.99 20.24
N ILE A 857 -17.59 81.19 21.07
CA ILE A 857 -17.76 81.42 22.52
C ILE A 857 -18.51 82.72 22.81
N GLY A 858 -18.14 83.83 22.15
CA GLY A 858 -18.72 85.16 22.43
C GLY A 858 -20.23 85.24 22.15
N ARG A 859 -20.70 84.53 21.10
CA ARG A 859 -22.12 84.41 20.77
C ARG A 859 -22.94 83.60 21.78
N TYR A 860 -22.34 82.76 22.62
CA TYR A 860 -23.09 81.79 23.42
C TYR A 860 -24.01 82.44 24.47
N THR A 861 -25.32 82.25 24.30
CA THR A 861 -26.39 82.76 25.17
C THR A 861 -27.05 81.67 26.04
N GLY A 862 -26.60 80.41 25.96
CA GLY A 862 -27.28 79.28 26.58
C GLY A 862 -27.39 79.38 28.10
N ILE A 863 -28.63 79.43 28.58
CA ILE A 863 -28.98 79.79 29.97
C ILE A 863 -28.73 78.61 30.91
N GLY A 864 -27.80 78.76 31.86
CA GLY A 864 -27.49 77.79 32.90
C GLY A 864 -27.11 78.47 34.22
N SER A 865 -27.50 77.86 35.35
CA SER A 865 -27.61 78.50 36.68
C SER A 865 -26.30 78.92 37.39
N SER A 866 -25.17 79.02 36.68
CA SER A 866 -23.84 79.34 37.25
C SER A 866 -23.39 80.81 37.02
N GLN A 867 -24.34 81.69 36.70
CA GLN A 867 -24.11 83.08 36.23
C GLN A 867 -23.60 84.10 37.29
N ALA A 868 -22.92 83.64 38.34
CA ALA A 868 -22.29 84.51 39.32
C ALA A 868 -20.80 84.79 39.03
N CYS A 869 -20.08 83.83 38.42
CA CYS A 869 -18.61 83.84 38.31
C CYS A 869 -18.09 84.41 36.98
N MET A 870 -18.90 84.38 35.92
CA MET A 870 -18.49 84.69 34.54
C MET A 870 -19.17 85.96 34.02
N LYS A 871 -18.72 87.15 34.45
CA LYS A 871 -19.13 88.45 33.88
C LYS A 871 -18.06 88.99 32.93
N GLY A 872 -18.50 89.60 31.83
CA GLY A 872 -17.66 90.17 30.79
C GLY A 872 -16.94 89.15 29.89
N PHE A 873 -17.19 87.85 30.02
CA PHE A 873 -16.48 86.83 29.24
C PHE A 873 -16.84 86.90 27.74
N ARG A 874 -18.11 87.16 27.40
CA ARG A 874 -18.57 87.32 26.00
C ARG A 874 -17.84 88.47 25.32
N ILE A 875 -17.82 89.63 25.99
CA ILE A 875 -17.10 90.84 25.57
C ILE A 875 -15.60 90.55 25.45
N LYS A 876 -15.00 89.87 26.44
CA LYS A 876 -13.57 89.46 26.42
C LYS A 876 -13.24 88.64 25.18
N PHE A 877 -13.96 87.55 24.89
CA PHE A 877 -13.64 86.69 23.74
C PHE A 877 -13.99 87.35 22.41
N MET A 878 -15.07 88.14 22.32
CA MET A 878 -15.39 88.89 21.10
C MET A 878 -14.32 89.98 20.80
N ALA A 879 -13.81 90.66 21.82
CA ALA A 879 -12.67 91.57 21.66
C ALA A 879 -11.39 90.83 21.21
N HIS A 880 -11.12 89.63 21.73
CA HIS A 880 -9.99 88.82 21.25
C HIS A 880 -10.22 88.30 19.81
N ALA A 881 -11.46 88.02 19.40
CA ALA A 881 -11.79 87.72 18.01
C ALA A 881 -11.44 88.92 17.12
N ILE A 882 -11.92 90.14 17.44
CA ILE A 882 -11.64 91.38 16.70
C ILE A 882 -10.13 91.65 16.57
N ILE A 883 -9.33 91.36 17.60
CA ILE A 883 -7.86 91.53 17.58
C ILE A 883 -7.13 90.52 16.67
N ILE A 884 -7.76 89.38 16.36
CA ILE A 884 -7.14 88.25 15.63
C ILE A 884 -7.70 88.13 14.19
N CYS A 885 -8.90 88.65 13.94
CA CYS A 885 -9.65 88.56 12.68
C CYS A 885 -9.00 89.35 11.52
N PRO A 886 -9.13 88.91 10.25
CA PRO A 886 -8.80 89.74 9.10
C PRO A 886 -9.71 90.98 8.98
N ALA A 887 -9.21 92.01 8.31
CA ALA A 887 -9.75 93.37 8.36
C ALA A 887 -11.15 93.55 7.73
N ASP A 888 -11.57 92.63 6.88
CA ASP A 888 -12.87 92.60 6.21
C ASP A 888 -14.02 92.22 7.14
N GLN A 889 -13.76 91.41 8.17
CA GLN A 889 -14.77 90.93 9.12
C GLN A 889 -14.91 91.80 10.37
N ILE A 890 -13.93 92.68 10.66
CA ILE A 890 -13.94 93.60 11.82
C ILE A 890 -15.25 94.40 11.94
N PRO A 891 -15.85 94.96 10.87
CA PRO A 891 -17.12 95.70 10.97
C PRO A 891 -18.29 94.83 11.44
N ARG A 892 -18.31 93.54 11.10
CA ARG A 892 -19.37 92.60 11.55
C ARG A 892 -19.20 92.30 13.04
N LEU A 893 -18.00 91.87 13.44
CA LEU A 893 -17.69 91.54 14.83
C LEU A 893 -17.91 92.73 15.78
N LEU A 894 -17.69 93.97 15.34
CA LEU A 894 -17.95 95.17 16.13
C LEU A 894 -19.45 95.45 16.37
N VAL A 895 -20.34 94.97 15.49
CA VAL A 895 -21.79 95.02 15.73
C VAL A 895 -22.18 93.92 16.72
N GLU A 896 -21.76 92.68 16.46
CA GLU A 896 -22.03 91.53 17.33
C GLU A 896 -21.48 91.73 18.76
N CYS A 897 -20.35 92.41 18.92
CA CYS A 897 -19.79 92.79 20.23
C CYS A 897 -20.69 93.79 20.98
N ARG A 898 -21.21 94.81 20.30
CA ARG A 898 -22.13 95.81 20.90
C ARG A 898 -23.48 95.21 21.26
N GLU A 899 -23.96 94.25 20.48
CA GLU A 899 -25.17 93.49 20.80
C GLU A 899 -24.95 92.63 22.05
N ALA A 900 -23.82 91.92 22.16
CA ALA A 900 -23.45 91.18 23.37
C ALA A 900 -23.22 92.07 24.60
N GLU A 901 -22.63 93.27 24.43
CA GLU A 901 -22.50 94.30 25.48
C GLU A 901 -23.88 94.74 25.97
N ALA A 902 -24.79 95.10 25.07
CA ALA A 902 -26.15 95.53 25.42
C ALA A 902 -27.00 94.42 26.07
N GLU A 903 -26.86 93.17 25.62
CA GLU A 903 -27.47 92.01 26.27
C GLU A 903 -26.97 91.80 27.71
N GLU A 904 -25.65 91.92 27.93
CA GLU A 904 -25.07 91.75 29.28
C GLU A 904 -25.44 92.91 30.21
N GLU A 905 -25.48 94.16 29.71
CA GLU A 905 -25.99 95.32 30.44
C GLU A 905 -27.46 95.12 30.87
N GLN A 906 -28.35 94.79 29.92
CA GLN A 906 -29.78 94.54 30.21
C GLN A 906 -29.96 93.39 31.21
N SER A 907 -29.21 92.29 31.04
CA SER A 907 -29.23 91.15 31.97
C SER A 907 -28.81 91.58 33.39
N SER A 908 -27.81 92.44 33.51
CA SER A 908 -27.33 92.95 34.79
C SER A 908 -28.35 93.86 35.49
N LEU A 909 -29.07 94.69 34.74
CA LEU A 909 -30.11 95.60 35.24
C LEU A 909 -31.34 94.82 35.73
N LEU A 910 -31.78 93.81 34.97
CA LEU A 910 -32.85 92.89 35.38
C LEU A 910 -32.50 92.14 36.67
N GLN A 911 -31.24 91.69 36.80
CA GLN A 911 -30.76 91.00 38.00
C GLN A 911 -30.67 91.95 39.22
N GLN A 912 -30.38 93.25 39.02
CA GLN A 912 -30.47 94.25 40.08
C GLN A 912 -31.93 94.50 40.52
N GLN A 913 -32.87 94.67 39.58
CA GLN A 913 -34.29 94.86 39.91
C GLN A 913 -34.87 93.67 40.69
N ASN A 914 -34.54 92.43 40.28
CA ASN A 914 -35.03 91.23 40.94
C ASN A 914 -34.51 91.12 42.40
N ASN A 915 -33.25 91.52 42.65
CA ASN A 915 -32.71 91.61 44.00
C ASN A 915 -33.35 92.74 44.83
N GLN A 916 -33.70 93.87 44.22
CA GLN A 916 -34.42 94.95 44.92
C GLN A 916 -35.85 94.52 45.32
N HIS A 917 -36.59 93.87 44.42
CA HIS A 917 -37.95 93.37 44.73
C HIS A 917 -37.98 92.37 45.88
N ARG A 918 -36.91 91.62 46.12
CA ARG A 918 -36.79 90.68 47.25
C ARG A 918 -36.55 91.33 48.62
N SER A 919 -36.31 92.65 48.67
CA SER A 919 -36.02 93.40 49.90
C SER A 919 -37.20 94.21 50.45
N GLY A 920 -38.38 94.13 49.80
CA GLY A 920 -39.44 95.13 49.92
C GLY A 920 -40.82 94.66 50.40
N VAL A 921 -40.95 93.53 51.13
CA VAL A 921 -42.24 93.08 51.69
C VAL A 921 -42.13 92.76 53.19
N ASP A 922 -42.98 93.46 53.95
CA ASP A 922 -43.43 93.30 55.34
C ASP A 922 -42.47 93.11 56.53
N ARG A 923 -42.67 94.00 57.50
CA ARG A 923 -42.18 93.94 58.88
C ARG A 923 -43.32 93.48 59.80
N ARG A 924 -42.94 92.87 60.94
CA ARG A 924 -43.76 92.55 62.14
C ARG A 924 -44.64 91.29 62.07
N SER A 925 -44.15 90.20 62.66
CA SER A 925 -44.42 89.99 64.10
C SER A 925 -43.40 89.01 64.72
N ASP A 926 -42.79 89.41 65.84
CA ASP A 926 -42.00 88.48 66.66
C ASP A 926 -42.91 87.68 67.59
N LYS A 927 -42.64 86.38 67.80
CA LYS A 927 -42.11 85.88 69.08
C LYS A 927 -41.94 84.36 69.20
N ILE A 928 -41.05 84.01 70.13
CA ILE A 928 -40.85 82.72 70.82
C ILE A 928 -40.22 81.59 69.98
N SER A 929 -39.01 81.24 70.41
CA SER A 929 -38.35 79.97 70.09
C SER A 929 -38.62 78.95 71.20
N ARG A 930 -38.98 77.72 70.81
CA ARG A 930 -38.42 76.46 71.35
C ARG A 930 -38.89 75.28 70.49
N GLY A 931 -38.07 74.22 70.43
CA GLY A 931 -38.30 73.07 69.54
C GLY A 931 -39.30 72.05 70.08
N GLY A 932 -39.74 71.15 69.18
CA GLY A 932 -40.56 69.98 69.46
C GLY A 932 -40.13 68.82 68.55
N SER A 933 -40.47 67.57 68.90
CA SER A 933 -39.87 66.38 68.31
C SER A 933 -40.90 65.26 68.08
N ILE A 934 -40.86 64.66 66.89
CA ILE A 934 -41.14 63.24 66.59
C ILE A 934 -42.60 62.69 66.66
N LEU A 935 -43.01 62.12 65.50
CA LEU A 935 -44.01 61.06 65.21
C LEU A 935 -45.55 61.28 65.31
N ASN A 936 -46.19 60.99 64.16
CA ASN A 936 -47.51 60.36 63.91
C ASN A 936 -48.84 61.09 64.27
N SER A 937 -49.99 60.88 63.59
CA SER A 937 -50.37 60.39 62.23
C SER A 937 -51.91 60.50 62.03
N ILE A 938 -52.43 60.18 60.82
CA ILE A 938 -53.82 59.73 60.46
C ILE A 938 -54.84 60.77 59.89
N GLU A 939 -55.66 60.29 58.92
CA GLU A 939 -56.89 60.81 58.24
C GLU A 939 -56.78 62.03 57.27
N LEU A 940 -57.31 62.08 56.02
CA LEU A 940 -58.53 61.62 55.26
C LEU A 940 -59.69 62.66 55.21
N GLU A 941 -60.49 62.86 54.14
CA GLU A 941 -60.59 62.29 52.76
C GLU A 941 -61.45 63.20 51.80
N LYS A 942 -61.65 62.76 50.54
CA LYS A 942 -62.63 63.14 49.47
C LYS A 942 -62.25 64.28 48.50
N SER A 943 -62.64 64.22 47.21
CA SER A 943 -63.65 63.36 46.54
C SER A 943 -63.20 62.68 45.22
N MET A 944 -64.02 61.71 44.77
CA MET A 944 -63.91 60.78 43.62
C MET A 944 -63.90 61.48 42.23
N SER A 945 -63.77 60.83 41.06
CA SER A 945 -64.17 59.47 40.57
C SER A 945 -63.58 59.26 39.14
N ASP A 946 -63.54 58.12 38.43
CA ASP A 946 -63.84 56.67 38.59
C ASP A 946 -63.34 55.92 37.31
N SER A 947 -63.27 54.58 37.11
CA SER A 947 -63.31 53.37 37.96
C SER A 947 -62.97 52.11 37.12
N ASN A 948 -62.49 51.01 37.75
CA ASN A 948 -62.93 49.58 37.66
C ASN A 948 -63.33 48.88 36.31
N LEU A 949 -63.24 47.55 36.10
CA LEU A 949 -62.53 46.38 36.71
C LEU A 949 -62.83 45.11 35.83
N THR A 950 -62.30 43.92 36.19
CA THR A 950 -62.62 42.52 35.71
C THR A 950 -62.11 42.13 34.30
N THR A 951 -61.21 41.14 34.08
CA THR A 951 -61.17 39.66 34.33
C THR A 951 -62.12 38.84 33.40
N THR A 952 -61.76 37.70 32.79
CA THR A 952 -60.90 36.57 33.22
C THR A 952 -60.21 35.78 32.07
N THR A 953 -59.07 35.12 32.35
CA THR A 953 -58.54 33.83 31.76
C THR A 953 -58.44 33.65 30.22
N THR A 954 -57.34 33.14 29.64
CA THR A 954 -56.56 31.94 30.04
C THR A 954 -55.03 32.08 29.91
N THR A 955 -54.30 31.36 30.76
CA THR A 955 -52.83 31.10 30.71
C THR A 955 -52.45 30.19 29.53
N GLY A 956 -51.21 30.14 29.02
CA GLY A 956 -49.91 30.71 29.43
C GLY A 956 -48.81 29.64 29.24
N GLY A 957 -47.53 29.93 29.00
CA GLY A 957 -46.81 31.19 28.77
C GLY A 957 -45.41 30.86 28.18
N GLY A 958 -44.44 31.76 28.11
CA GLY A 958 -44.46 33.17 28.48
C GLY A 958 -43.13 33.84 28.07
N ASN A 959 -43.15 35.15 27.84
CA ASN A 959 -41.94 35.91 27.50
C ASN A 959 -42.12 37.39 27.86
N LEU A 960 -41.01 38.08 28.15
CA LEU A 960 -40.82 39.55 28.16
C LEU A 960 -41.87 40.47 28.81
N VAL A 961 -41.43 41.23 29.83
CA VAL A 961 -41.81 42.64 29.98
C VAL A 961 -40.53 43.46 30.19
N GLY A 962 -40.30 44.44 29.31
CA GLY A 962 -39.28 45.47 29.51
C GLY A 962 -39.92 46.77 30.02
N ILE A 963 -39.24 47.48 30.91
CA ILE A 963 -39.59 48.84 31.34
C ILE A 963 -38.33 49.71 31.20
N PRO A 964 -38.41 50.89 30.54
CA PRO A 964 -37.23 51.69 30.25
C PRO A 964 -36.93 52.76 31.31
N GLY A 965 -35.64 53.14 31.39
CA GLY A 965 -35.24 54.51 31.71
C GLY A 965 -34.57 54.78 33.07
N GLY A 966 -33.31 55.24 33.00
CA GLY A 966 -32.84 56.33 33.87
C GLY A 966 -31.91 56.00 35.03
N VAL A 967 -30.83 56.78 35.10
CA VAL A 967 -30.07 57.15 36.32
C VAL A 967 -29.46 56.00 37.15
N LEU A 968 -28.26 55.54 36.77
CA LEU A 968 -27.26 55.02 37.73
C LEU A 968 -25.79 55.05 37.23
N ALA A 969 -25.42 56.05 36.42
CA ALA A 969 -24.08 56.20 35.83
C ALA A 969 -23.26 57.34 36.48
N SER A 970 -22.96 57.24 37.79
CA SER A 970 -22.20 58.27 38.51
C SER A 970 -21.49 57.74 39.78
N ARG A 971 -20.65 56.68 39.68
CA ARG A 971 -19.82 56.23 40.83
C ARG A 971 -18.62 55.32 40.51
N THR A 972 -17.94 55.51 39.38
CA THR A 972 -16.83 54.64 38.92
C THR A 972 -15.51 55.38 38.63
N LEU A 973 -15.35 56.65 39.06
CA LEU A 973 -14.19 57.48 38.73
C LEU A 973 -13.21 57.71 39.90
N GLU A 974 -13.46 57.14 41.08
CA GLU A 974 -12.83 57.57 42.36
C GLU A 974 -11.91 56.51 43.01
N ARG A 975 -11.33 55.58 42.23
CA ARG A 975 -10.49 54.50 42.82
C ARG A 975 -9.25 54.03 42.04
N ALA A 976 -8.78 54.83 41.08
CA ALA A 976 -7.57 54.53 40.28
C ALA A 976 -6.49 55.63 40.34
N ALA A 977 -6.57 56.55 41.32
CA ALA A 977 -5.73 57.75 41.40
C ALA A 977 -4.82 57.81 42.65
N SER A 978 -4.49 56.66 43.26
CA SER A 978 -3.68 56.60 44.49
C SER A 978 -2.72 55.41 44.51
N LEU A 979 -1.68 55.41 43.67
CA LEU A 979 -0.51 54.52 43.83
C LEU A 979 0.79 55.01 43.13
N PHE A 980 1.12 56.30 43.31
CA PHE A 980 2.48 56.81 43.11
C PHE A 980 2.84 57.77 44.26
N PRO A 981 4.09 57.77 44.73
CA PRO A 981 4.81 59.04 44.74
C PRO A 981 6.31 58.94 44.35
N PHE A 982 6.65 59.69 43.30
CA PHE A 982 7.84 60.54 43.07
C PHE A 982 9.29 60.17 43.51
N LYS A 983 10.18 60.42 42.55
CA LYS A 983 11.66 60.57 42.55
C LYS A 983 12.32 61.09 43.84
N SER A 984 13.52 60.58 44.18
CA SER A 984 14.81 61.32 44.05
C SER A 984 16.04 60.47 44.47
N LYS A 985 17.27 61.03 44.40
CA LYS A 985 18.57 60.34 44.59
C LYS A 985 19.08 60.47 46.04
N THR A 986 19.81 59.46 46.57
CA THR A 986 21.21 59.54 47.09
C THR A 986 21.69 58.22 47.76
N LEU A 987 23.00 57.89 47.63
CA LEU A 987 23.80 57.03 48.54
C LEU A 987 24.49 57.92 49.62
N PRO A 988 25.22 57.43 50.67
CA PRO A 988 25.63 56.06 51.10
C PRO A 988 25.11 55.78 52.56
N PRO A 989 25.77 55.10 53.55
CA PRO A 989 26.97 54.23 53.60
C PRO A 989 26.91 52.93 54.49
N SER A 990 28.03 52.19 54.49
CA SER A 990 28.71 51.47 55.61
C SER A 990 28.02 50.49 56.60
N ASP A 991 28.54 49.26 56.57
CA ASP A 991 29.19 48.51 57.69
C ASP A 991 28.44 48.25 59.02
N LEU A 992 28.14 46.98 59.35
CA LEU A 992 29.00 46.09 60.18
C LEU A 992 28.35 44.72 60.53
N HIS A 993 29.09 43.64 60.23
CA HIS A 993 29.30 42.40 61.04
C HIS A 993 28.19 41.39 61.45
N GLN A 994 28.43 40.13 60.98
CA GLN A 994 28.49 38.87 61.77
C GLN A 994 27.20 38.14 62.24
N SER A 995 27.13 36.79 62.31
CA SER A 995 28.08 35.72 61.89
C SER A 995 27.47 34.29 61.89
N SER A 996 28.13 33.35 61.17
CA SER A 996 28.10 31.86 61.36
C SER A 996 26.80 31.10 61.03
N SER A 997 26.79 29.82 60.58
CA SER A 997 27.85 28.84 60.19
C SER A 997 27.24 27.80 59.20
N SER A 998 27.91 27.42 58.10
CA SER A 998 28.73 26.19 57.89
C SER A 998 27.95 24.84 57.97
N LYS A 999 28.13 23.81 57.12
CA LYS A 999 29.31 23.40 56.30
C LYS A 999 28.96 22.38 55.18
N HIS A 1000 29.80 22.26 54.14
CA HIS A 1000 29.83 21.13 53.17
C HIS A 1000 30.57 19.88 53.75
N PRO A 1001 30.50 18.68 53.14
CA PRO A 1001 31.25 18.25 51.91
C PRO A 1001 30.31 17.76 50.77
N SER A 1002 30.59 17.68 49.45
CA SER A 1002 31.77 17.37 48.59
C SER A 1002 32.21 15.89 48.61
N SER A 1003 32.63 15.17 47.56
CA SER A 1003 32.74 15.34 46.09
C SER A 1003 33.58 14.15 45.56
N ASN A 1004 33.68 13.91 44.23
CA ASN A 1004 34.51 12.91 43.51
C ASN A 1004 33.87 11.52 43.24
N ARG A 1005 34.30 10.73 42.24
CA ARG A 1005 34.84 10.95 40.85
C ARG A 1005 35.16 9.56 40.25
N LYS A 1006 35.11 9.43 38.91
CA LYS A 1006 35.84 8.45 38.07
C LYS A 1006 35.46 6.94 38.08
N SER A 1007 34.99 6.51 36.90
CA SER A 1007 35.63 5.56 35.95
C SER A 1007 35.44 4.03 36.04
N ASN A 1008 35.36 3.47 34.83
CA ASN A 1008 35.45 2.06 34.38
C ASN A 1008 34.14 1.25 34.53
N LEU A 1009 33.57 0.63 33.49
CA LEU A 1009 34.07 -0.23 32.37
C LEU A 1009 34.13 -1.72 32.74
N SER A 1010 33.82 -2.55 31.73
CA SER A 1010 33.68 -4.02 31.70
C SER A 1010 32.48 -4.61 32.46
N SER A 1011 31.95 -5.80 32.13
CA SER A 1011 31.66 -6.50 30.84
C SER A 1011 30.91 -7.81 31.14
N SER A 1012 30.41 -8.51 30.11
CA SER A 1012 29.75 -9.86 30.15
C SER A 1012 28.44 -9.93 30.96
N LEU A 1013 27.32 -10.43 30.42
CA LEU A 1013 26.99 -11.81 30.00
C LEU A 1013 26.99 -12.82 31.16
N GLY A 1014 25.84 -13.47 31.36
CA GLY A 1014 25.64 -14.53 32.36
C GLY A 1014 24.15 -14.77 32.65
N SER A 1015 23.53 -15.70 31.93
CA SER A 1015 22.25 -16.34 32.32
C SER A 1015 22.47 -17.19 33.60
N THR A 1016 21.47 -17.59 34.40
CA THR A 1016 20.26 -18.36 34.06
C THR A 1016 19.16 -18.32 35.14
N THR A 1017 17.92 -18.57 34.69
CA THR A 1017 16.79 -19.26 35.37
C THR A 1017 16.66 -19.28 36.91
N SER A 1018 15.47 -18.91 37.41
CA SER A 1018 14.69 -19.77 38.33
C SER A 1018 13.20 -19.42 38.32
N TYR A 1019 12.34 -20.46 38.32
CA TYR A 1019 10.91 -20.35 38.63
C TYR A 1019 10.71 -20.16 40.14
N PRO A 1020 9.52 -19.68 40.58
CA PRO A 1020 8.55 -20.66 41.09
C PRO A 1020 7.13 -20.49 40.52
N ASP A 1021 6.31 -21.53 40.75
CA ASP A 1021 5.04 -21.79 40.05
C ASP A 1021 3.78 -21.45 40.89
N ARG A 1022 2.62 -21.41 40.21
CA ARG A 1022 1.23 -21.66 40.68
C ARG A 1022 0.36 -20.60 41.41
N SER A 1023 -0.73 -20.25 40.70
CA SER A 1023 -2.16 -20.25 41.16
C SER A 1023 -2.61 -19.20 42.21
N LEU A 1024 -3.79 -18.56 42.18
CA LEU A 1024 -5.08 -18.58 41.43
C LEU A 1024 -5.73 -17.17 41.61
N SER A 1025 -6.78 -16.66 40.95
CA SER A 1025 -7.75 -17.11 39.91
C SER A 1025 -8.39 -15.86 39.23
N SER A 1026 -9.48 -16.04 38.44
CA SER A 1026 -10.66 -15.14 38.27
C SER A 1026 -10.45 -13.60 38.23
N ASP A 1027 -10.83 -12.85 37.19
CA ASP A 1027 -12.06 -12.98 36.38
C ASP A 1027 -11.95 -12.43 34.93
N THR A 1028 -12.92 -12.84 34.10
CA THR A 1028 -13.16 -12.45 32.70
C THR A 1028 -14.09 -11.22 32.60
N PRO A 1029 -14.09 -10.38 31.52
CA PRO A 1029 -14.58 -10.81 30.19
C PRO A 1029 -13.72 -10.35 28.99
N SER A 1030 -13.78 -11.14 27.91
CA SER A 1030 -13.17 -10.85 26.59
C SER A 1030 -14.22 -10.65 25.49
N THR A 1031 -13.78 -10.12 24.35
CA THR A 1031 -14.62 -9.57 23.28
C THR A 1031 -15.30 -10.62 22.40
N THR A 1032 -16.50 -10.29 21.92
CA THR A 1032 -17.32 -11.07 20.98
C THR A 1032 -16.76 -11.13 19.55
N SER A 1033 -16.88 -12.29 18.90
CA SER A 1033 -16.95 -12.43 17.44
C SER A 1033 -18.35 -12.91 16.99
N PRO A 1034 -18.87 -12.47 15.82
CA PRO A 1034 -20.15 -12.95 15.26
C PRO A 1034 -19.98 -14.08 14.21
N PRO A 1035 -21.05 -14.83 13.84
CA PRO A 1035 -20.92 -16.17 13.27
C PRO A 1035 -21.55 -16.36 11.86
N SER A 1036 -21.66 -17.62 11.44
CA SER A 1036 -22.12 -18.10 10.12
C SER A 1036 -23.60 -18.54 10.06
N ASN A 1037 -24.08 -18.77 8.83
CA ASN A 1037 -25.25 -19.58 8.39
C ASN A 1037 -26.68 -19.33 8.93
N VAL A 1038 -27.61 -19.02 8.00
CA VAL A 1038 -29.00 -19.54 7.94
C VAL A 1038 -29.46 -19.64 6.47
N GLN A 1039 -30.13 -20.73 6.08
CA GLN A 1039 -30.96 -20.86 4.87
C GLN A 1039 -32.47 -20.85 5.21
N PRO A 1040 -33.37 -20.45 4.29
CA PRO A 1040 -34.81 -20.69 4.40
C PRO A 1040 -35.36 -21.72 3.37
N GLU A 1041 -36.39 -22.47 3.77
CA GLU A 1041 -37.12 -23.46 2.94
C GLU A 1041 -38.33 -22.85 2.18
N ARG A 1042 -38.83 -23.53 1.12
CA ARG A 1042 -40.26 -23.89 0.91
C ARG A 1042 -40.54 -24.72 -0.36
N ASP A 1043 -41.58 -25.54 -0.31
CA ASP A 1043 -42.01 -26.54 -1.31
C ASP A 1043 -42.76 -25.98 -2.54
N PHE A 1044 -42.91 -26.80 -3.60
CA PHE A 1044 -44.20 -27.42 -4.00
C PHE A 1044 -44.10 -28.43 -5.18
N SER A 1045 -45.08 -29.35 -5.26
CA SER A 1045 -45.17 -30.63 -5.99
C SER A 1045 -45.37 -30.65 -7.53
N LEU A 1046 -44.79 -31.69 -8.19
CA LEU A 1046 -45.31 -32.70 -9.17
C LEU A 1046 -46.69 -32.52 -9.89
N PRO A 1047 -47.04 -33.28 -10.97
CA PRO A 1047 -46.48 -33.35 -12.36
C PRO A 1047 -47.60 -33.42 -13.47
N LEU A 1048 -47.31 -33.58 -14.78
CA LEU A 1048 -48.26 -34.12 -15.81
C LEU A 1048 -47.64 -34.44 -17.21
N ASN A 1049 -48.41 -35.14 -18.08
CA ASN A 1049 -48.00 -35.83 -19.32
C ASN A 1049 -48.65 -35.30 -20.64
N ASN A 1050 -48.22 -35.87 -21.79
CA ASN A 1050 -48.81 -35.86 -23.16
C ASN A 1050 -48.48 -34.62 -24.02
N LEU A 1051 -48.41 -34.64 -25.37
CA LEU A 1051 -48.70 -35.61 -26.47
C LEU A 1051 -47.44 -35.75 -27.41
N LEU A 1052 -47.19 -36.82 -28.20
CA LEU A 1052 -47.83 -37.27 -29.47
C LEU A 1052 -47.92 -36.15 -30.55
N ASP A 1053 -47.59 -36.32 -31.84
CA ASP A 1053 -47.07 -37.46 -32.65
C ASP A 1053 -46.56 -36.93 -34.04
N GLN A 1054 -46.20 -37.83 -34.99
CA GLN A 1054 -45.90 -37.63 -36.44
C GLN A 1054 -44.48 -37.10 -36.79
N SER A 1055 -43.59 -37.76 -37.56
CA SER A 1055 -43.63 -38.46 -38.88
C SER A 1055 -43.60 -37.53 -40.10
N SER A 1056 -42.91 -37.77 -41.22
CA SER A 1056 -41.81 -38.66 -41.65
C SER A 1056 -41.53 -38.37 -43.15
N LEU A 1057 -40.46 -38.94 -43.77
CA LEU A 1057 -40.18 -38.95 -45.23
C LEU A 1057 -39.83 -37.57 -45.87
N THR A 1058 -39.10 -37.44 -46.99
CA THR A 1058 -38.50 -38.39 -47.96
C THR A 1058 -37.26 -37.76 -48.66
N ASP A 1059 -36.28 -38.60 -48.98
CA ASP A 1059 -35.46 -38.72 -50.22
C ASP A 1059 -34.58 -37.58 -50.84
N ASP A 1060 -33.57 -38.11 -51.54
CA ASP A 1060 -32.74 -37.61 -52.65
C ASP A 1060 -31.58 -36.60 -52.46
N THR A 1061 -30.48 -36.97 -53.11
CA THR A 1061 -29.24 -36.19 -53.34
C THR A 1061 -28.95 -36.22 -54.86
N PRO A 1062 -28.19 -35.27 -55.46
CA PRO A 1062 -26.72 -35.36 -55.39
C PRO A 1062 -25.93 -34.02 -55.51
N SER A 1063 -24.61 -34.09 -55.22
CA SER A 1063 -23.47 -33.36 -55.86
C SER A 1063 -23.58 -31.87 -56.31
N ALA A 1064 -22.61 -30.97 -56.08
CA ALA A 1064 -21.30 -31.09 -55.40
C ALA A 1064 -20.55 -29.72 -55.21
N PHE A 1065 -19.51 -29.75 -54.36
CA PHE A 1065 -18.28 -28.90 -54.31
C PHE A 1065 -18.31 -27.38 -53.95
N ASN A 1066 -17.68 -27.08 -52.78
CA ASN A 1066 -16.67 -26.03 -52.51
C ASN A 1066 -17.02 -24.51 -52.62
N VAL A 1067 -16.63 -23.60 -51.71
CA VAL A 1067 -15.84 -23.59 -50.43
C VAL A 1067 -16.41 -22.50 -49.48
N GLY A 1068 -16.38 -22.65 -48.15
CA GLY A 1068 -16.56 -21.49 -47.22
C GLY A 1068 -16.71 -21.75 -45.70
N LEU A 1069 -15.60 -21.64 -44.95
CA LEU A 1069 -15.41 -21.13 -43.56
C LEU A 1069 -16.57 -21.15 -42.51
N ILE A 1070 -16.44 -22.04 -41.49
CA ILE A 1070 -16.16 -21.81 -40.03
C ILE A 1070 -16.61 -20.47 -39.37
N PRO A 1071 -17.05 -20.38 -38.08
CA PRO A 1071 -17.10 -21.37 -36.96
C PRO A 1071 -18.55 -21.71 -36.50
N ILE A 1072 -18.89 -22.60 -35.55
CA ILE A 1072 -18.21 -23.29 -34.41
C ILE A 1072 -18.01 -22.43 -33.13
N GLU A 1073 -19.10 -22.06 -32.44
CA GLU A 1073 -19.05 -21.48 -31.07
C GLU A 1073 -20.25 -21.91 -30.16
N SER A 1074 -20.84 -23.10 -30.39
CA SER A 1074 -22.07 -23.53 -29.68
C SER A 1074 -22.10 -24.98 -29.18
N LEU A 1075 -20.98 -25.71 -29.21
CA LEU A 1075 -20.94 -27.14 -28.83
C LEU A 1075 -20.12 -27.47 -27.56
N LEU A 1076 -19.52 -26.47 -26.90
CA LEU A 1076 -18.72 -26.67 -25.68
C LEU A 1076 -19.46 -26.41 -24.36
N ARG A 1077 -20.72 -25.94 -24.40
CA ARG A 1077 -21.53 -25.63 -23.20
C ARG A 1077 -22.45 -26.77 -22.70
N LEU A 1078 -22.41 -27.96 -23.31
CA LEU A 1078 -23.35 -29.05 -23.02
C LEU A 1078 -22.72 -30.31 -22.39
N VAL A 1079 -21.38 -30.42 -22.34
CA VAL A 1079 -20.67 -31.58 -21.76
C VAL A 1079 -20.26 -31.34 -20.30
N ILE A 1080 -19.89 -30.11 -19.94
CA ILE A 1080 -19.29 -29.77 -18.62
C ILE A 1080 -20.25 -30.00 -17.43
N ASN A 1081 -21.57 -29.99 -17.64
CA ASN A 1081 -22.55 -30.17 -16.57
C ASN A 1081 -22.79 -31.63 -16.13
N SER A 1082 -22.08 -32.62 -16.69
CA SER A 1082 -22.33 -34.05 -16.39
C SER A 1082 -21.36 -34.71 -15.40
N LEU A 1083 -20.28 -34.04 -14.98
CA LEU A 1083 -19.17 -34.65 -14.21
C LEU A 1083 -18.89 -33.96 -12.85
N ARG A 1084 -19.95 -33.58 -12.12
CA ARG A 1084 -19.82 -33.01 -10.76
C ARG A 1084 -20.81 -33.57 -9.72
N ALA A 1085 -21.31 -34.79 -9.93
CA ALA A 1085 -22.42 -35.35 -9.15
C ALA A 1085 -22.39 -36.88 -8.91
N SER A 1086 -21.20 -37.49 -8.77
CA SER A 1086 -21.05 -38.85 -8.20
C SER A 1086 -19.62 -39.04 -7.70
N GLY A 1087 -19.42 -39.24 -6.40
CA GLY A 1087 -18.09 -39.30 -5.79
C GLY A 1087 -18.15 -39.23 -4.27
N GLY A 1088 -18.59 -40.32 -3.65
CA GLY A 1088 -18.60 -40.60 -2.22
C GLY A 1088 -18.66 -42.10 -2.00
#